data_AF-A0AA88ZJL5-F1
#
_entry.id   AF-A0AA88ZJL5-F1
#
_cell.length_a   1.000
_cell.length_b   1.000
_cell.length_c   1.000
_cell.angle_alpha   90.00
_cell.angle_beta   90.00
_cell.angle_gamma   90.00
#
_symmetry.space_group_name_H-M   'P 1'
#
loop_
_entity.id
_entity.type
_entity.pdbx_description
1 polymer ?
#
loop_
_entity_poly.entity_id
_entity_poly.type
_entity_poly.pdbx_seq_one_letter_code
_entity_poly.pdbx_strand_id
1 'polypeptide(L)'
;MNTSYPDDKKEQLRFENTYGKYLMSAYNTWHGGVHLEGKNNKIHAIADGKIIAYRLNEEYEELTKTKSRTAEEGDNEAITVKGYKYSNSFILIQHDLELTIEHPKEETEEQTGNGEKKLVTFYSLYNHLKPINDIDNDKLDFPEFLGKKQTTVKLKEGFGKPITRKGLNATTIVGNTKIVIPKGKIVTKYFNEDGKEEKAYNHKKEEFVRIIFLDDDATEYNDLFISTASTDIKDLGSSYQIISQVNEEKWEDKSGLTEDQKKAKPGARVRNATSGGTITAIIPFGETVSIEETIIDWRVIKNYSGYSHKSNFETKNCLDESKFTKNEIVACNIPIKANTHIGYAGLLESDSSVGYNACQLDVFMTEGVEDFIKNKFEVDGSDKPFEAGINDKHFYKLPAGTKLLKSIKTTVDLQQNLPVKILEIRGSFAKIKVVDKIVRTVVVEGNIYTSDNDKGKYKGYNSTRGYHILNFFCVNQKFDGLLVENESVLVCDSKPKTGDLTRELKFVPKEAGKEYWIHASNIIEVVRKEDKELTFKVPASVWKFKDMVHYTSTDKKYKKIKTKISKYAIDIKIGDKTTLKKQISEAFVAIPENENDIDEELCHEVIIDLRKYKNPDIKDYIQVECIHLVGEKPFTQKGWIKKPTDLAKNAFSAYSWDKFGFKTFDAGNEYIYDIKGLHNFIRTDSLFISELWSKLDVTKNKNKDLIDINELRLAYSTLETQEAISKMVCKHTLEWAYTPKQISEEVSKIYDYYISLEDPSVEGELKELKKQKLQGLEEQVEKMMFWEELKTKVYTPPEPEPETKERPEQVALELKALGIIDYPYKLTTANDPILNVAPVDPVENDIHAPTPDPVETVEPIEIVEEQVKAPERLMPDTNHVYHFHPIAFINHMKLIYGSGGGDNNSEEKIRAFLRVIKEFEGIPGENGYTTLFGGKQFSDMSKHPEDPQKWYTKDDGTIKYSSAAGAYQIMKETWWDYNGHVVKDHKKVGRNENRNFVKKYGIKDFSPKSQDEFCIALLLHGRVLKAGQKGLVNDLLNGYVTRAIETYASHTWASFSPGRYDKQGPTKGLTDKNEIREAIHDARMTQLKVYDKFLAEELAGQSDLHLESGFLKKFGIKEPEPQEQIETKKPGLDLNKVIRGLKRRASDSDRKSLIGRCARYVGFALVDGGLPYAGLNAHKYNSYLVKQGFKEISTTDYQIGDIVVVEAFKWGKTSHPYGHIQMYAGDNQWISDFFQTDFWAGGDYRKATPNYKIYRWE
;
A
#
# COMPACT_ATOMS: atom_id res chain seq x y z
N MET A 1 -3.48 -6.82 -15.67
CA MET A 1 -4.86 -7.00 -15.15
C MET A 1 -4.77 -7.01 -13.63
N ASN A 2 -5.57 -6.20 -12.93
CA ASN A 2 -5.61 -6.21 -11.47
C ASN A 2 -6.58 -7.29 -10.94
N THR A 3 -6.30 -7.79 -9.73
CA THR A 3 -7.18 -8.72 -9.00
C THR A 3 -7.26 -8.42 -7.50
N SER A 4 -8.42 -8.66 -6.91
CA SER A 4 -8.76 -8.40 -5.51
C SER A 4 -9.60 -9.54 -4.92
N TYR A 5 -9.82 -9.53 -3.61
CA TYR A 5 -10.78 -10.44 -2.98
C TYR A 5 -12.21 -9.88 -3.11
N PRO A 6 -13.25 -10.75 -3.05
CA PRO A 6 -14.63 -10.34 -3.30
C PRO A 6 -15.37 -9.71 -2.10
N ASP A 7 -14.78 -9.70 -0.90
CA ASP A 7 -15.30 -8.94 0.26
C ASP A 7 -14.15 -8.50 1.19
N ASP A 8 -14.48 -7.65 2.16
CA ASP A 8 -13.55 -7.02 3.09
C ASP A 8 -12.85 -8.01 4.08
N LYS A 9 -13.16 -9.31 4.04
CA LYS A 9 -12.87 -10.23 5.17
C LYS A 9 -11.86 -11.35 4.88
N LYS A 10 -11.74 -11.87 3.66
CA LYS A 10 -11.12 -13.21 3.47
C LYS A 10 -10.12 -13.29 2.31
N GLU A 11 -8.84 -13.40 2.68
CA GLU A 11 -7.77 -13.97 1.84
C GLU A 11 -7.78 -15.53 1.84
N GLN A 12 -8.55 -16.11 2.77
CA GLN A 12 -8.64 -17.55 3.00
C GLN A 12 -9.68 -18.22 2.08
N LEU A 13 -9.43 -19.48 1.75
CA LEU A 13 -10.34 -20.34 1.00
C LEU A 13 -11.69 -20.50 1.75
N ARG A 14 -12.80 -20.67 1.03
CA ARG A 14 -14.17 -20.58 1.58
C ARG A 14 -14.89 -21.91 1.46
N PHE A 15 -14.45 -22.87 2.26
CA PHE A 15 -14.84 -24.27 2.12
C PHE A 15 -16.15 -24.68 2.80
N GLU A 16 -16.55 -23.97 3.85
CA GLU A 16 -17.78 -24.24 4.59
C GLU A 16 -18.61 -22.95 4.64
N ASN A 17 -19.92 -23.09 4.46
CA ASN A 17 -20.92 -22.04 4.63
C ASN A 17 -22.22 -22.68 5.18
N THR A 18 -23.23 -21.87 5.47
CA THR A 18 -24.47 -22.34 6.11
C THR A 18 -25.33 -23.24 5.20
N TYR A 19 -25.21 -23.12 3.87
CA TYR A 19 -25.96 -23.89 2.86
C TYR A 19 -25.26 -25.18 2.41
N GLY A 20 -23.94 -25.27 2.55
CA GLY A 20 -23.17 -26.41 2.06
C GLY A 20 -21.66 -26.21 2.13
N LYS A 21 -20.95 -26.97 1.31
CA LYS A 21 -19.49 -26.92 1.22
C LYS A 21 -19.07 -26.76 -0.24
N TYR A 22 -17.87 -26.22 -0.46
CA TYR A 22 -17.40 -26.01 -1.82
C TYR A 22 -17.36 -27.33 -2.61
N LEU A 23 -17.86 -27.27 -3.85
CA LEU A 23 -18.21 -28.34 -4.78
C LEU A 23 -19.40 -29.25 -4.43
N MET A 24 -19.94 -29.23 -3.21
CA MET A 24 -21.06 -30.12 -2.85
C MET A 24 -21.98 -29.55 -1.77
N SER A 25 -23.26 -29.38 -2.11
CA SER A 25 -24.28 -28.90 -1.17
C SER A 25 -24.64 -29.94 -0.11
N ALA A 26 -25.45 -29.54 0.88
CA ALA A 26 -26.03 -30.46 1.86
C ALA A 26 -26.91 -31.58 1.26
N TYR A 27 -27.28 -31.47 -0.02
CA TYR A 27 -28.13 -32.43 -0.75
C TYR A 27 -27.36 -33.30 -1.77
N ASN A 28 -26.02 -33.19 -1.80
CA ASN A 28 -25.15 -33.77 -2.84
C ASN A 28 -25.40 -33.22 -4.25
N THR A 29 -26.00 -32.03 -4.34
CA THR A 29 -25.98 -31.27 -5.60
C THR A 29 -24.60 -30.68 -5.82
N TRP A 30 -24.29 -30.35 -7.06
CA TRP A 30 -23.17 -29.47 -7.38
C TRP A 30 -23.29 -28.13 -6.64
N HIS A 31 -22.15 -27.52 -6.29
CA HIS A 31 -22.07 -26.14 -5.75
C HIS A 31 -20.72 -25.50 -6.10
N GLY A 32 -20.62 -24.77 -7.22
CA GLY A 32 -19.33 -24.26 -7.69
C GLY A 32 -18.99 -22.83 -7.31
N GLY A 33 -19.91 -22.11 -6.69
CA GLY A 33 -19.62 -20.81 -6.12
C GLY A 33 -19.03 -20.89 -4.72
N VAL A 34 -18.70 -19.73 -4.14
CA VAL A 34 -18.49 -19.60 -2.70
C VAL A 34 -19.43 -18.54 -2.14
N HIS A 35 -20.07 -18.83 -1.01
CA HIS A 35 -21.00 -17.91 -0.36
C HIS A 35 -20.24 -16.80 0.38
N LEU A 36 -20.57 -15.56 0.03
CA LEU A 36 -20.00 -14.33 0.57
C LEU A 36 -20.82 -13.83 1.77
N GLU A 37 -20.87 -14.67 2.81
CA GLU A 37 -21.78 -14.55 3.96
C GLU A 37 -21.68 -13.24 4.78
N GLY A 38 -22.85 -12.77 5.22
CA GLY A 38 -23.03 -11.81 6.30
C GLY A 38 -23.97 -10.66 5.93
N LYS A 39 -24.90 -10.29 6.82
CA LYS A 39 -25.78 -9.12 6.59
C LYS A 39 -24.93 -7.87 6.33
N ASN A 40 -25.22 -7.19 5.22
CA ASN A 40 -24.55 -5.95 4.78
C ASN A 40 -23.03 -6.10 4.56
N ASN A 41 -22.55 -7.33 4.31
CA ASN A 41 -21.21 -7.60 3.79
C ASN A 41 -21.08 -6.98 2.38
N LYS A 42 -20.07 -6.13 2.16
CA LYS A 42 -19.80 -5.53 0.85
C LYS A 42 -19.22 -6.55 -0.10
N ILE A 43 -19.73 -6.55 -1.33
CA ILE A 43 -19.32 -7.42 -2.43
C ILE A 43 -18.58 -6.57 -3.46
N HIS A 44 -17.39 -7.03 -3.88
CA HIS A 44 -16.50 -6.33 -4.79
C HIS A 44 -16.20 -7.15 -6.04
N ALA A 45 -15.99 -6.47 -7.17
CA ALA A 45 -15.49 -7.10 -8.39
C ALA A 45 -14.07 -7.67 -8.18
N ILE A 46 -13.88 -8.96 -8.46
CA ILE A 46 -12.61 -9.68 -8.19
C ILE A 46 -11.45 -9.30 -9.11
N ALA A 47 -11.72 -8.68 -10.26
CA ALA A 47 -10.72 -8.32 -11.26
C ALA A 47 -11.23 -7.18 -12.16
N ASP A 48 -10.32 -6.56 -12.92
CA ASP A 48 -10.70 -5.61 -13.98
C ASP A 48 -11.57 -6.30 -15.05
N GLY A 49 -12.54 -5.60 -15.63
CA GLY A 49 -13.40 -6.17 -16.66
C GLY A 49 -14.52 -5.25 -17.09
N LYS A 50 -15.63 -5.84 -17.55
CA LYS A 50 -16.85 -5.13 -17.93
C LYS A 50 -18.08 -5.92 -17.49
N ILE A 51 -19.04 -5.27 -16.81
CA ILE A 51 -20.35 -5.85 -16.53
C ILE A 51 -21.05 -6.00 -17.88
N ILE A 52 -21.34 -7.24 -18.27
CA ILE A 52 -22.00 -7.57 -19.54
C ILE A 52 -23.50 -7.82 -19.39
N ALA A 53 -23.95 -8.16 -18.18
CA ALA A 53 -25.36 -8.22 -17.86
C ALA A 53 -25.61 -8.07 -16.35
N TYR A 54 -26.83 -7.67 -15.99
CA TYR A 54 -27.32 -7.67 -14.61
C TYR A 54 -28.83 -7.92 -14.55
N ARG A 55 -29.31 -8.27 -13.36
CA ARG A 55 -30.71 -8.08 -12.94
C ARG A 55 -30.70 -7.48 -11.54
N LEU A 56 -31.47 -6.42 -11.32
CA LEU A 56 -31.49 -5.69 -10.05
C LEU A 56 -32.94 -5.50 -9.60
N ASN A 57 -33.41 -6.39 -8.74
CA ASN A 57 -34.77 -6.34 -8.19
C ASN A 57 -34.88 -5.25 -7.12
N GLU A 58 -36.06 -4.65 -7.02
CA GLU A 58 -36.42 -3.72 -5.95
C GLU A 58 -36.66 -4.43 -4.62
N GLU A 59 -37.30 -5.60 -4.66
CA GLU A 59 -37.67 -6.41 -3.48
C GLU A 59 -37.15 -7.85 -3.58
N TYR A 60 -37.31 -8.62 -2.49
CA TYR A 60 -37.07 -10.06 -2.48
C TYR A 60 -38.27 -10.85 -3.03
N GLU A 61 -37.97 -11.92 -3.76
CA GLU A 61 -38.94 -12.96 -4.09
C GLU A 61 -39.44 -13.66 -2.81
N GLU A 62 -40.70 -14.11 -2.78
CA GLU A 62 -41.28 -14.86 -1.67
C GLU A 62 -41.88 -16.19 -2.17
N LEU A 63 -41.54 -17.31 -1.50
CA LEU A 63 -42.02 -18.65 -1.81
C LEU A 63 -43.17 -19.06 -0.88
N THR A 64 -44.38 -19.23 -1.42
CA THR A 64 -45.59 -19.58 -0.64
C THR A 64 -45.47 -20.92 0.07
N LYS A 65 -45.78 -20.96 1.38
CA LYS A 65 -45.67 -22.17 2.19
C LYS A 65 -47.03 -22.87 2.35
N THR A 66 -47.23 -23.95 1.59
CA THR A 66 -48.36 -24.88 1.77
C THR A 66 -48.15 -25.70 3.05
N LYS A 67 -49.00 -25.51 4.07
CA LYS A 67 -49.00 -26.31 5.30
C LYS A 67 -49.85 -27.56 5.08
N SER A 68 -49.26 -28.75 5.15
CA SER A 68 -50.05 -30.00 5.20
C SER A 68 -50.87 -30.06 6.50
N ARG A 69 -52.08 -30.63 6.42
CA ARG A 69 -52.98 -30.81 7.57
C ARG A 69 -52.56 -32.01 8.39
N THR A 70 -52.35 -31.82 9.69
CA THR A 70 -52.53 -32.89 10.69
C THR A 70 -54.03 -33.07 10.96
N ALA A 71 -54.48 -34.31 11.17
CA ALA A 71 -55.88 -34.72 11.03
C ALA A 71 -56.88 -34.22 12.12
N GLU A 72 -56.51 -33.25 12.95
CA GLU A 72 -57.31 -32.81 14.11
C GLU A 72 -57.90 -31.37 13.98
N GLU A 73 -57.51 -30.57 12.98
CA GLU A 73 -57.96 -29.17 12.82
C GLU A 73 -59.02 -29.01 11.71
N GLY A 74 -60.28 -28.77 12.11
CA GLY A 74 -61.47 -28.69 11.24
C GLY A 74 -61.71 -27.37 10.50
N ASP A 75 -62.80 -27.36 9.71
CA ASP A 75 -63.34 -26.28 8.87
C ASP A 75 -62.45 -25.66 7.77
N ASN A 76 -63.09 -25.00 6.80
CA ASN A 76 -62.60 -24.90 5.43
C ASN A 76 -62.03 -23.53 5.06
N GLU A 77 -60.72 -23.34 5.23
CA GLU A 77 -59.92 -22.44 4.39
C GLU A 77 -58.43 -22.82 4.45
N ALA A 78 -57.71 -22.65 3.34
CA ALA A 78 -56.28 -22.97 3.27
C ALA A 78 -55.45 -21.80 3.83
N ILE A 79 -54.91 -21.98 5.03
CA ILE A 79 -54.12 -20.93 5.69
C ILE A 79 -52.74 -20.82 5.03
N THR A 80 -52.61 -19.91 4.06
CA THR A 80 -51.33 -19.52 3.47
C THR A 80 -50.46 -18.84 4.52
N VAL A 81 -49.40 -19.53 4.97
CA VAL A 81 -48.39 -18.95 5.86
C VAL A 81 -47.37 -18.19 5.00
N LYS A 82 -46.87 -17.05 5.52
CA LYS A 82 -45.82 -16.25 4.87
C LYS A 82 -44.62 -17.09 4.46
N GLY A 83 -44.04 -16.73 3.33
CA GLY A 83 -42.99 -17.49 2.67
C GLY A 83 -41.58 -17.21 3.20
N TYR A 84 -40.62 -17.92 2.62
CA TYR A 84 -39.20 -17.62 2.74
C TYR A 84 -38.78 -16.66 1.64
N LYS A 85 -37.87 -15.72 1.96
CA LYS A 85 -37.40 -14.69 1.04
C LYS A 85 -36.01 -14.97 0.48
N TYR A 86 -35.86 -14.75 -0.82
CA TYR A 86 -34.56 -14.81 -1.49
C TYR A 86 -34.40 -13.69 -2.50
N SER A 87 -33.16 -13.28 -2.78
CA SER A 87 -32.88 -12.34 -3.86
C SER A 87 -32.64 -13.05 -5.17
N ASN A 88 -33.18 -12.49 -6.24
CA ASN A 88 -32.94 -12.93 -7.62
C ASN A 88 -32.01 -11.98 -8.40
N SER A 89 -31.47 -10.95 -7.71
CA SER A 89 -30.57 -9.95 -8.31
C SER A 89 -29.18 -10.52 -8.54
N PHE A 90 -28.62 -10.31 -9.73
CA PHE A 90 -27.28 -10.75 -10.10
C PHE A 90 -26.50 -9.72 -10.95
N ILE A 91 -25.18 -9.87 -10.97
CA ILE A 91 -24.26 -9.16 -11.87
C ILE A 91 -23.33 -10.18 -12.54
N LEU A 92 -23.22 -10.14 -13.87
CA LEU A 92 -22.30 -10.95 -14.68
C LEU A 92 -21.21 -10.06 -15.29
N ILE A 93 -19.95 -10.38 -15.01
CA ILE A 93 -18.78 -9.62 -15.44
C ILE A 93 -17.93 -10.48 -16.39
N GLN A 94 -17.63 -9.94 -17.57
CA GLN A 94 -16.60 -10.48 -18.48
C GLN A 94 -15.24 -9.92 -18.08
N HIS A 95 -14.25 -10.80 -18.03
CA HIS A 95 -12.86 -10.51 -17.72
C HIS A 95 -11.97 -10.98 -18.86
N ASP A 96 -11.20 -10.06 -19.44
CA ASP A 96 -10.34 -10.36 -20.58
C ASP A 96 -8.87 -10.33 -20.15
N LEU A 97 -8.20 -11.47 -20.31
CA LEU A 97 -6.83 -11.68 -19.86
C LEU A 97 -5.87 -11.62 -21.05
N GLU A 98 -5.02 -10.59 -21.09
CA GLU A 98 -3.92 -10.54 -22.05
C GLU A 98 -2.77 -11.45 -21.59
N LEU A 99 -2.42 -12.39 -22.47
CA LEU A 99 -1.20 -13.19 -22.44
C LEU A 99 -0.28 -12.72 -23.58
N THR A 100 1.02 -12.73 -23.36
CA THR A 100 2.02 -12.28 -24.34
C THR A 100 3.12 -13.33 -24.52
N ILE A 101 3.53 -13.61 -25.75
CA ILE A 101 4.80 -14.31 -26.00
C ILE A 101 5.95 -13.31 -25.78
N GLU A 102 6.90 -13.66 -24.93
CA GLU A 102 8.26 -13.11 -25.04
C GLU A 102 9.12 -14.17 -25.75
N HIS A 103 9.66 -13.88 -26.93
CA HIS A 103 10.57 -14.82 -27.60
C HIS A 103 11.81 -15.09 -26.73
N PRO A 104 12.36 -16.32 -26.74
CA PRO A 104 13.62 -16.61 -26.07
C PRO A 104 14.74 -15.80 -26.74
N LYS A 105 15.59 -15.16 -25.93
CA LYS A 105 16.71 -14.35 -26.44
C LYS A 105 17.83 -15.24 -26.95
N GLU A 106 17.94 -15.39 -28.27
CA GLU A 106 19.19 -15.78 -28.92
C GLU A 106 20.13 -14.54 -28.95
N GLU A 107 21.44 -14.75 -28.85
CA GLU A 107 22.39 -13.65 -28.51
C GLU A 107 22.73 -12.71 -29.69
N THR A 108 22.15 -12.90 -30.87
CA THR A 108 22.50 -12.16 -32.09
C THR A 108 21.31 -11.84 -33.00
N GLU A 109 20.52 -10.82 -32.65
CA GLU A 109 19.96 -9.82 -33.60
C GLU A 109 19.20 -8.69 -32.87
N GLU A 110 19.20 -7.49 -33.45
CA GLU A 110 18.33 -6.38 -33.02
C GLU A 110 16.99 -6.48 -33.77
N GLN A 111 15.94 -6.98 -33.11
CA GLN A 111 14.59 -7.01 -33.68
C GLN A 111 13.58 -6.18 -32.88
N THR A 112 12.81 -5.36 -33.60
CA THR A 112 11.70 -4.55 -33.08
C THR A 112 10.47 -5.43 -32.86
N GLY A 113 10.40 -6.11 -31.72
CA GLY A 113 9.36 -7.08 -31.44
C GLY A 113 7.97 -6.48 -31.16
N ASN A 114 7.09 -6.51 -32.16
CA ASN A 114 5.65 -6.69 -31.92
C ASN A 114 5.46 -8.13 -31.40
N GLY A 115 5.39 -8.31 -30.08
CA GLY A 115 5.19 -9.62 -29.48
C GLY A 115 3.75 -10.11 -29.68
N GLU A 116 3.60 -11.36 -30.12
CA GLU A 116 2.29 -11.99 -30.30
C GLU A 116 1.49 -12.03 -28.99
N LYS A 117 0.20 -11.72 -29.08
CA LYS A 117 -0.74 -11.66 -27.95
C LYS A 117 -1.85 -12.69 -28.11
N LYS A 118 -2.22 -13.36 -27.02
CA LYS A 118 -3.43 -14.18 -26.92
C LYS A 118 -4.33 -13.58 -25.86
N LEU A 119 -5.59 -13.34 -26.21
CA LEU A 119 -6.62 -12.99 -25.24
C LEU A 119 -7.29 -14.27 -24.73
N VAL A 120 -7.53 -14.35 -23.42
CA VAL A 120 -8.29 -15.42 -22.78
C VAL A 120 -9.40 -14.81 -21.94
N THR A 121 -10.64 -15.14 -22.23
CA THR A 121 -11.80 -14.59 -21.51
C THR A 121 -12.27 -15.55 -20.41
N PHE A 122 -12.58 -14.99 -19.24
CA PHE A 122 -13.26 -15.68 -18.16
C PHE A 122 -14.38 -14.81 -17.58
N TYR A 123 -15.24 -15.38 -16.76
CA TYR A 123 -16.42 -14.72 -16.21
C TYR A 123 -16.46 -14.82 -14.69
N SER A 124 -17.03 -13.78 -14.05
CA SER A 124 -17.49 -13.89 -12.67
C SER A 124 -18.97 -13.48 -12.57
N LEU A 125 -19.74 -14.28 -11.85
CA LEU A 125 -21.18 -14.09 -11.64
C LEU A 125 -21.43 -13.98 -10.14
N TYR A 126 -22.15 -12.92 -9.75
CA TYR A 126 -22.52 -12.60 -8.38
C TYR A 126 -24.03 -12.69 -8.26
N ASN A 127 -24.56 -13.81 -7.78
CA ASN A 127 -26.00 -14.01 -7.57
C ASN A 127 -26.41 -13.74 -6.11
N HIS A 128 -27.70 -13.55 -5.87
CA HIS A 128 -28.29 -13.20 -4.57
C HIS A 128 -27.75 -11.87 -4.00
N LEU A 129 -27.51 -10.88 -4.86
CA LEU A 129 -27.17 -9.52 -4.42
C LEU A 129 -28.38 -8.83 -3.77
N LYS A 130 -28.16 -7.94 -2.80
CA LYS A 130 -29.23 -7.30 -2.03
C LYS A 130 -30.15 -6.43 -2.91
N PRO A 131 -31.50 -6.56 -2.81
CA PRO A 131 -32.45 -5.72 -3.55
C PRO A 131 -32.34 -4.23 -3.20
N ILE A 132 -32.80 -3.38 -4.12
CA ILE A 132 -32.60 -1.93 -4.09
C ILE A 132 -33.28 -1.30 -2.87
N ASN A 133 -34.54 -1.65 -2.60
CA ASN A 133 -35.30 -1.09 -1.47
C ASN A 133 -34.63 -1.47 -0.14
N ASP A 134 -34.06 -2.66 -0.06
CA ASP A 134 -33.34 -3.18 1.10
C ASP A 134 -31.95 -2.56 1.30
N ILE A 135 -31.32 -2.01 0.26
CA ILE A 135 -30.10 -1.19 0.37
C ILE A 135 -30.43 0.19 0.97
N ASP A 136 -31.50 0.85 0.49
CA ASP A 136 -31.92 2.17 0.97
C ASP A 136 -32.54 2.12 2.39
N ASN A 137 -33.36 1.09 2.69
CA ASN A 137 -33.93 0.88 4.03
C ASN A 137 -32.87 0.72 5.13
N ASP A 138 -31.80 -0.03 4.86
CA ASP A 138 -30.63 -0.15 5.76
C ASP A 138 -29.65 1.05 5.64
N LYS A 139 -29.92 2.01 4.73
CA LYS A 139 -29.19 3.28 4.53
C LYS A 139 -27.72 3.09 4.14
N LEU A 140 -27.48 2.14 3.26
CA LEU A 140 -26.16 1.77 2.74
C LEU A 140 -25.82 2.59 1.48
N ASP A 141 -24.53 2.82 1.22
CA ASP A 141 -24.09 3.44 -0.04
C ASP A 141 -24.32 2.49 -1.22
N PHE A 142 -24.91 2.97 -2.31
CA PHE A 142 -25.05 2.23 -3.57
C PHE A 142 -23.71 2.11 -4.32
N PRO A 143 -23.52 1.10 -5.19
CA PRO A 143 -22.44 1.04 -6.17
C PRO A 143 -22.33 2.30 -7.04
N GLU A 144 -21.11 2.67 -7.47
CA GLU A 144 -20.89 3.93 -8.20
C GLU A 144 -21.58 3.95 -9.59
N PHE A 145 -21.70 2.79 -10.23
CA PHE A 145 -22.45 2.64 -11.50
C PHE A 145 -23.99 2.72 -11.32
N LEU A 146 -24.51 2.56 -10.10
CA LEU A 146 -25.95 2.64 -9.79
C LEU A 146 -26.36 3.94 -9.09
N GLY A 147 -25.40 4.79 -8.72
CA GLY A 147 -25.65 5.91 -7.81
C GLY A 147 -24.98 7.22 -8.18
N LYS A 148 -25.39 8.26 -7.44
CA LYS A 148 -24.88 9.63 -7.53
C LYS A 148 -24.47 10.14 -6.14
N LYS A 149 -23.37 10.89 -6.10
CA LYS A 149 -22.79 11.44 -4.87
C LYS A 149 -23.64 12.60 -4.36
N GLN A 150 -24.43 12.35 -3.32
CA GLN A 150 -25.30 13.34 -2.68
C GLN A 150 -24.68 13.78 -1.35
N THR A 151 -24.62 15.09 -1.10
CA THR A 151 -24.13 15.66 0.17
C THR A 151 -25.31 16.23 0.97
N THR A 152 -25.39 15.93 2.26
CA THR A 152 -26.47 16.40 3.15
C THR A 152 -25.93 16.92 4.48
N VAL A 153 -26.71 17.79 5.14
CA VAL A 153 -26.39 18.34 6.48
C VAL A 153 -26.73 17.33 7.59
N LYS A 154 -25.73 16.90 8.37
CA LYS A 154 -25.86 15.92 9.45
C LYS A 154 -25.71 16.45 10.88
N LEU A 155 -25.26 17.70 11.08
CA LEU A 155 -25.14 18.29 12.43
C LEU A 155 -26.19 19.37 12.68
N LYS A 156 -26.56 19.54 13.96
CA LYS A 156 -27.56 20.48 14.47
C LYS A 156 -26.90 21.46 15.42
N GLU A 157 -26.17 22.44 14.89
CA GLU A 157 -25.36 23.35 15.71
C GLU A 157 -26.19 24.38 16.50
N GLY A 158 -27.24 24.93 15.87
CA GLY A 158 -28.26 25.80 16.51
C GLY A 158 -27.77 27.08 17.18
N PHE A 159 -28.65 27.69 17.97
CA PHE A 159 -28.36 28.81 18.88
C PHE A 159 -28.90 28.51 20.28
N GLY A 160 -28.14 28.89 21.31
CA GLY A 160 -28.50 28.68 22.72
C GLY A 160 -29.29 29.85 23.31
N LYS A 161 -29.85 29.66 24.50
CA LYS A 161 -30.39 30.77 25.31
C LYS A 161 -29.26 31.72 25.73
N PRO A 162 -29.51 33.03 25.92
CA PRO A 162 -28.51 33.99 26.39
C PRO A 162 -27.84 33.53 27.69
N ILE A 163 -26.51 33.67 27.78
CA ILE A 163 -25.72 33.21 28.91
C ILE A 163 -25.52 34.37 29.89
N THR A 164 -26.01 34.20 31.12
CA THR A 164 -25.70 35.12 32.23
C THR A 164 -24.38 34.75 32.88
N ARG A 165 -23.42 35.68 32.90
CA ARG A 165 -22.12 35.55 33.56
C ARG A 165 -22.24 36.01 35.02
N LYS A 166 -21.80 35.19 35.98
CA LYS A 166 -21.78 35.49 37.43
C LYS A 166 -20.36 35.68 37.94
N GLY A 167 -20.09 36.75 38.68
CA GLY A 167 -18.74 37.08 39.11
C GLY A 167 -18.60 38.32 40.01
N LEU A 168 -17.41 38.93 39.95
CA LEU A 168 -17.07 40.17 40.66
C LEU A 168 -17.06 41.35 39.68
N ASN A 169 -17.68 42.47 40.06
CA ASN A 169 -17.53 43.72 39.32
C ASN A 169 -16.10 44.26 39.46
N ALA A 170 -15.47 44.52 38.32
CA ALA A 170 -14.29 45.36 38.21
C ALA A 170 -14.66 46.71 37.60
N THR A 171 -14.00 47.79 38.04
CA THR A 171 -14.28 49.17 37.59
C THR A 171 -13.01 49.97 37.36
N THR A 172 -12.99 50.85 36.37
CA THR A 172 -11.95 51.88 36.25
C THR A 172 -12.21 53.01 37.27
N ILE A 173 -11.17 53.78 37.64
CA ILE A 173 -11.35 55.00 38.48
C ILE A 173 -11.90 56.16 37.66
N VAL A 174 -11.69 56.15 36.34
CA VAL A 174 -12.16 57.16 35.40
C VAL A 174 -13.14 56.51 34.42
N GLY A 175 -14.40 56.98 34.43
CA GLY A 175 -15.50 56.35 33.68
C GLY A 175 -16.21 55.26 34.48
N ASN A 176 -17.54 55.18 34.39
CA ASN A 176 -18.37 54.31 35.23
C ASN A 176 -18.52 52.88 34.67
N THR A 177 -17.49 52.36 34.00
CA THR A 177 -17.48 51.04 33.38
C THR A 177 -17.49 49.95 34.45
N LYS A 178 -18.39 48.98 34.34
CA LYS A 178 -18.45 47.77 35.18
C LYS A 178 -18.34 46.54 34.29
N ILE A 179 -17.32 45.70 34.53
CA ILE A 179 -17.14 44.41 33.86
C ILE A 179 -17.29 43.30 34.90
N VAL A 180 -18.10 42.28 34.64
CA VAL A 180 -18.25 41.13 35.55
C VAL A 180 -17.16 40.09 35.25
N ILE A 181 -16.07 40.11 36.03
CA ILE A 181 -15.00 39.09 35.93
C ILE A 181 -15.54 37.76 36.50
N PRO A 182 -15.65 36.68 35.70
CA PRO A 182 -16.29 35.43 36.13
C PRO A 182 -15.59 34.74 37.30
N LYS A 183 -16.38 34.07 38.17
CA LYS A 183 -15.84 33.22 39.24
C LYS A 183 -14.86 32.17 38.70
N GLY A 184 -13.76 31.98 39.42
CA GLY A 184 -12.71 31.01 39.12
C GLY A 184 -11.60 31.56 38.24
N LYS A 185 -11.83 32.65 37.49
CA LYS A 185 -10.78 33.37 36.75
C LYS A 185 -9.71 33.88 37.72
N ILE A 186 -8.48 33.93 37.23
CA ILE A 186 -7.32 34.50 37.92
C ILE A 186 -6.96 35.80 37.20
N VAL A 187 -6.75 36.87 37.96
CA VAL A 187 -6.30 38.19 37.49
C VAL A 187 -4.92 38.51 38.07
N THR A 188 -4.06 39.15 37.30
CA THR A 188 -2.69 39.47 37.74
C THR A 188 -2.70 40.74 38.58
N LYS A 189 -1.90 40.80 39.64
CA LYS A 189 -1.74 42.03 40.45
C LYS A 189 -1.01 43.10 39.66
N TYR A 190 -1.48 44.34 39.70
CA TYR A 190 -0.72 45.49 39.19
C TYR A 190 0.15 46.07 40.31
N PHE A 191 1.43 46.28 40.02
CA PHE A 191 2.40 46.91 40.92
C PHE A 191 2.86 48.24 40.34
N ASN A 192 2.98 49.26 41.19
CA ASN A 192 3.51 50.57 40.82
C ASN A 192 5.05 50.54 40.68
N GLU A 193 5.64 51.69 40.32
CA GLU A 193 7.10 51.83 40.14
C GLU A 193 7.92 51.55 41.41
N ASP A 194 7.33 51.70 42.61
CA ASP A 194 7.94 51.31 43.90
C ASP A 194 7.83 49.80 44.21
N GLY A 195 7.24 49.00 43.32
CA GLY A 195 7.00 47.57 43.53
C GLY A 195 5.88 47.24 44.52
N LYS A 196 4.93 48.16 44.75
CA LYS A 196 3.78 47.98 45.66
C LYS A 196 2.48 47.87 44.88
N GLU A 197 1.51 47.12 45.39
CA GLU A 197 0.17 47.04 44.78
C GLU A 197 -0.47 48.44 44.74
N GLU A 198 -0.99 48.84 43.57
CA GLU A 198 -1.71 50.11 43.44
C GLU A 198 -3.11 49.98 44.06
N LYS A 199 -3.34 50.74 45.13
CA LYS A 199 -4.55 50.66 45.97
C LYS A 199 -5.36 51.94 45.94
N ALA A 200 -6.67 51.78 45.77
CA ALA A 200 -7.66 52.85 45.87
C ALA A 200 -8.66 52.55 47.00
N TYR A 201 -9.30 53.59 47.52
CA TYR A 201 -10.31 53.46 48.58
C TYR A 201 -11.58 54.20 48.15
N ASN A 202 -12.73 53.57 48.34
CA ASN A 202 -14.00 54.22 48.04
C ASN A 202 -14.46 55.14 49.19
N HIS A 203 -15.60 55.81 49.02
CA HIS A 203 -16.17 56.73 50.01
C HIS A 203 -16.53 56.09 51.37
N LYS A 204 -16.55 54.76 51.47
CA LYS A 204 -16.74 54.00 52.73
C LYS A 204 -15.42 53.52 53.35
N LYS A 205 -14.28 53.82 52.71
CA LYS A 205 -12.93 53.29 53.03
C LYS A 205 -12.76 51.79 52.76
N GLU A 206 -13.62 51.19 51.93
CA GLU A 206 -13.41 49.83 51.42
C GLU A 206 -12.22 49.87 50.44
N GLU A 207 -11.30 48.91 50.55
CA GLU A 207 -10.05 48.85 49.78
C GLU A 207 -10.24 48.11 48.45
N PHE A 208 -9.71 48.70 47.38
CA PHE A 208 -9.69 48.15 46.03
C PHE A 208 -8.25 48.11 45.51
N VAL A 209 -7.91 47.05 44.79
CA VAL A 209 -6.59 46.84 44.16
C VAL A 209 -6.70 46.88 42.65
N ARG A 210 -5.72 47.51 42.00
CA ARG A 210 -5.57 47.50 40.56
C ARG A 210 -5.08 46.14 40.07
N ILE A 211 -5.68 45.65 38.98
CA ILE A 211 -5.36 44.36 38.39
C ILE A 211 -5.18 44.45 36.88
N ILE A 212 -4.55 43.42 36.32
CA ILE A 212 -4.52 43.16 34.88
C ILE A 212 -5.39 41.94 34.60
N PHE A 213 -6.35 42.08 33.69
CA PHE A 213 -7.31 41.04 33.30
C PHE A 213 -7.34 40.90 31.78
N LEU A 214 -7.25 39.64 31.32
CA LEU A 214 -7.47 39.25 29.93
C LEU A 214 -8.84 38.55 29.83
N ASP A 215 -9.74 39.07 28.99
CA ASP A 215 -11.08 38.52 28.81
C ASP A 215 -11.11 37.26 27.93
N ASP A 216 -12.30 36.78 27.56
CA ASP A 216 -12.45 35.59 26.71
C ASP A 216 -12.28 35.89 25.21
N ASP A 217 -12.37 37.16 24.80
CA ASP A 217 -12.13 37.64 23.43
C ASP A 217 -10.65 38.09 23.24
N ALA A 218 -9.81 37.88 24.26
CA ALA A 218 -8.40 38.26 24.37
C ALA A 218 -8.11 39.78 24.44
N THR A 219 -9.06 40.56 24.95
CA THR A 219 -8.86 41.98 25.30
C THR A 219 -8.15 42.11 26.65
N GLU A 220 -7.03 42.84 26.72
CA GLU A 220 -6.34 43.14 27.99
C GLU A 220 -6.82 44.47 28.58
N TYR A 221 -7.18 44.43 29.86
CA TYR A 221 -7.54 45.57 30.70
C TYR A 221 -6.52 45.69 31.83
N ASN A 222 -5.87 46.85 31.98
CA ASN A 222 -4.81 47.09 32.97
C ASN A 222 -5.06 48.29 33.89
N ASP A 223 -6.26 48.88 33.84
CA ASP A 223 -6.72 50.04 34.61
C ASP A 223 -7.94 49.72 35.51
N LEU A 224 -8.30 48.43 35.59
CA LEU A 224 -9.42 47.92 36.40
C LEU A 224 -9.02 47.74 37.86
N PHE A 225 -9.96 48.06 38.75
CA PHE A 225 -9.86 47.88 40.19
C PHE A 225 -10.95 46.90 40.70
N ILE A 226 -10.60 46.07 41.67
CA ILE A 226 -11.51 45.07 42.29
C ILE A 226 -11.48 45.12 43.83
N SER A 227 -12.58 44.72 44.45
CA SER A 227 -12.75 44.56 45.91
C SER A 227 -11.70 43.59 46.48
N THR A 228 -10.99 43.98 47.55
CA THR A 228 -10.07 43.09 48.28
C THR A 228 -10.74 42.22 49.35
N ALA A 229 -12.07 42.27 49.47
CA ALA A 229 -12.78 41.49 50.49
C ALA A 229 -12.50 39.99 50.33
N SER A 230 -12.23 39.30 51.44
CA SER A 230 -11.92 37.86 51.49
C SER A 230 -13.09 36.95 51.08
N THR A 231 -14.28 37.53 50.89
CA THR A 231 -15.47 36.88 50.30
C THR A 231 -15.53 37.01 48.78
N ASP A 232 -14.84 37.99 48.19
CA ASP A 232 -14.87 38.29 46.76
C ASP A 232 -13.69 37.71 46.00
N ILE A 233 -12.49 37.72 46.62
CA ILE A 233 -11.24 37.23 46.04
C ILE A 233 -10.45 36.33 46.98
N LYS A 234 -9.57 35.51 46.39
CA LYS A 234 -8.55 34.71 47.07
C LYS A 234 -7.17 35.11 46.54
N ASP A 235 -6.27 35.55 47.41
CA ASP A 235 -4.88 35.84 47.04
C ASP A 235 -4.10 34.55 46.75
N LEU A 236 -3.29 34.58 45.69
CA LEU A 236 -2.38 33.53 45.22
C LEU A 236 -0.91 34.03 45.15
N GLY A 237 -0.60 35.19 45.73
CA GLY A 237 0.73 35.80 45.79
C GLY A 237 0.89 36.91 44.75
N SER A 238 1.12 36.55 43.50
CA SER A 238 1.27 37.48 42.36
C SER A 238 -0.04 37.75 41.60
N SER A 239 -1.13 37.12 42.01
CA SER A 239 -2.43 37.14 41.33
C SER A 239 -3.56 36.91 42.33
N TYR A 240 -4.77 37.31 41.95
CA TYR A 240 -6.00 37.07 42.72
C TYR A 240 -6.91 36.12 41.92
N GLN A 241 -7.49 35.11 42.58
CA GLN A 241 -8.59 34.33 42.01
C GLN A 241 -9.93 34.92 42.45
N ILE A 242 -10.82 35.17 41.49
CA ILE A 242 -12.17 35.67 41.77
C ILE A 242 -13.03 34.52 42.34
N ILE A 243 -13.66 34.74 43.50
CA ILE A 243 -14.55 33.76 44.15
C ILE A 243 -15.99 34.26 44.34
N SER A 244 -16.24 35.56 44.17
CA SER A 244 -17.57 36.18 44.18
C SER A 244 -18.50 35.66 43.06
N GLN A 245 -19.81 35.71 43.29
CA GLN A 245 -20.86 35.43 42.29
C GLN A 245 -22.00 36.45 42.31
N VAL A 246 -21.81 37.56 43.04
CA VAL A 246 -22.90 38.48 43.41
C VAL A 246 -23.35 39.35 42.23
N ASN A 247 -22.50 39.53 41.24
CA ASN A 247 -22.74 40.42 40.11
C ASN A 247 -23.08 39.59 38.86
N GLU A 248 -24.07 40.06 38.08
CA GLU A 248 -24.60 39.37 36.90
C GLU A 248 -24.58 40.27 35.66
N GLU A 249 -24.09 39.73 34.55
CA GLU A 249 -24.05 40.39 33.25
C GLU A 249 -24.64 39.45 32.18
N LYS A 250 -25.47 40.00 31.29
CA LYS A 250 -26.03 39.26 30.13
C LYS A 250 -25.08 39.43 28.95
N TRP A 251 -24.54 38.33 28.44
CA TRP A 251 -23.72 38.36 27.24
C TRP A 251 -24.58 38.53 25.98
N GLU A 252 -24.28 39.54 25.15
CA GLU A 252 -24.96 39.79 23.88
C GLU A 252 -24.41 38.91 22.74
N ASP A 253 -25.30 38.34 21.94
CA ASP A 253 -24.95 37.45 20.83
C ASP A 253 -24.47 38.26 19.61
N LYS A 254 -23.16 38.17 19.34
CA LYS A 254 -22.47 38.83 18.21
C LYS A 254 -22.74 38.17 16.84
N SER A 255 -23.76 37.32 16.69
CA SER A 255 -24.12 36.69 15.40
C SER A 255 -24.84 37.65 14.44
N GLY A 256 -24.66 37.47 13.13
CA GLY A 256 -25.21 38.34 12.09
C GLY A 256 -26.65 38.01 11.68
N LEU A 257 -27.43 37.38 12.55
CA LEU A 257 -28.74 36.79 12.24
C LEU A 257 -29.88 37.44 13.03
N THR A 258 -31.06 37.52 12.43
CA THR A 258 -32.28 37.97 13.12
C THR A 258 -32.79 36.92 14.11
N GLU A 259 -33.54 37.36 15.12
CA GLU A 259 -34.12 36.44 16.11
C GLU A 259 -35.06 35.40 15.49
N ASP A 260 -35.66 35.66 14.32
CA ASP A 260 -36.48 34.69 13.61
C ASP A 260 -35.65 33.68 12.81
N GLN A 261 -34.49 34.09 12.28
CA GLN A 261 -33.49 33.15 11.73
C GLN A 261 -32.90 32.25 12.83
N LYS A 262 -32.73 32.75 14.06
CA LYS A 262 -32.28 31.96 15.22
C LYS A 262 -33.34 30.97 15.73
N LYS A 263 -34.63 31.23 15.49
CA LYS A 263 -35.75 30.30 15.77
C LYS A 263 -35.91 29.21 14.69
N ALA A 264 -35.28 29.36 13.53
CA ALA A 264 -35.31 28.34 12.49
C ALA A 264 -34.66 27.03 12.95
N LYS A 265 -35.01 25.91 12.30
CA LYS A 265 -34.56 24.57 12.71
C LYS A 265 -33.02 24.48 12.71
N PRO A 266 -32.39 23.89 13.74
CA PRO A 266 -30.94 23.85 13.84
C PRO A 266 -30.32 22.99 12.74
N GLY A 267 -29.17 23.42 12.24
CA GLY A 267 -28.42 22.76 11.17
C GLY A 267 -26.95 23.19 11.15
N ALA A 268 -26.32 23.23 9.98
CA ALA A 268 -24.94 23.66 9.79
C ALA A 268 -24.81 25.19 9.81
N ARG A 269 -23.88 25.75 10.59
CA ARG A 269 -23.62 27.20 10.55
C ARG A 269 -22.74 27.55 9.35
N VAL A 270 -23.07 28.64 8.66
CA VAL A 270 -22.22 29.30 7.66
C VAL A 270 -21.58 30.52 8.32
N ARG A 271 -20.30 30.78 8.04
CA ARG A 271 -19.52 31.90 8.59
C ARG A 271 -18.89 32.73 7.50
N ASN A 272 -18.71 34.04 7.73
CA ASN A 272 -17.94 34.90 6.83
C ASN A 272 -16.44 34.57 6.76
N ALA A 273 -15.88 33.83 7.73
CA ALA A 273 -14.48 33.40 7.75
C ALA A 273 -14.29 32.02 8.41
N THR A 274 -13.22 31.33 8.01
CA THR A 274 -12.83 29.96 8.46
C THR A 274 -12.21 29.92 9.86
N SER A 275 -11.90 31.06 10.46
CA SER A 275 -11.50 31.19 11.87
C SER A 275 -12.07 32.49 12.44
N GLY A 276 -12.58 32.45 13.67
CA GLY A 276 -13.24 33.59 14.34
C GLY A 276 -14.55 34.11 13.70
N GLY A 277 -14.88 33.68 12.48
CA GLY A 277 -15.92 34.30 11.64
C GLY A 277 -17.32 34.30 12.24
N THR A 278 -17.99 35.45 12.10
CA THR A 278 -19.39 35.69 12.43
C THR A 278 -20.29 34.72 11.65
N ILE A 279 -21.31 34.18 12.30
CA ILE A 279 -22.30 33.30 11.67
C ILE A 279 -23.22 34.17 10.78
N THR A 280 -23.30 33.83 9.49
CA THR A 280 -24.05 34.54 8.44
C THR A 280 -25.31 33.81 7.98
N ALA A 281 -25.38 32.48 8.14
CA ALA A 281 -26.55 31.66 7.85
C ALA A 281 -26.57 30.36 8.65
N ILE A 282 -27.71 29.67 8.64
CA ILE A 282 -27.81 28.23 8.98
C ILE A 282 -28.37 27.51 7.76
N ILE A 283 -27.71 26.43 7.35
CA ILE A 283 -28.24 25.45 6.39
C ILE A 283 -29.01 24.40 7.21
N PRO A 284 -30.33 24.22 7.00
CA PRO A 284 -31.16 23.27 7.76
C PRO A 284 -30.60 21.83 7.83
N PHE A 285 -30.77 21.17 8.98
CA PHE A 285 -30.43 19.74 9.12
C PHE A 285 -31.26 18.88 8.17
N GLY A 286 -30.60 17.94 7.48
CA GLY A 286 -31.18 17.08 6.46
C GLY A 286 -31.23 17.69 5.06
N GLU A 287 -30.90 18.98 4.89
CA GLU A 287 -30.89 19.61 3.57
C GLU A 287 -29.79 19.02 2.67
N THR A 288 -30.13 18.80 1.40
CA THR A 288 -29.17 18.38 0.36
C THR A 288 -28.48 19.61 -0.20
N VAL A 289 -27.15 19.53 -0.34
CA VAL A 289 -26.31 20.66 -0.74
C VAL A 289 -25.29 20.28 -1.81
N SER A 290 -24.97 21.22 -2.69
CA SER A 290 -23.82 21.12 -3.59
C SER A 290 -22.63 21.82 -2.96
N ILE A 291 -21.47 21.16 -2.97
CA ILE A 291 -20.20 21.72 -2.53
C ILE A 291 -19.55 22.40 -3.74
N GLU A 292 -19.17 23.66 -3.62
CA GLU A 292 -18.44 24.37 -4.68
C GLU A 292 -16.93 24.33 -4.43
N GLU A 293 -16.50 24.41 -3.16
CA GLU A 293 -15.09 24.35 -2.77
C GLU A 293 -14.88 23.66 -1.41
N THR A 294 -13.65 23.21 -1.11
CA THR A 294 -13.29 22.63 0.20
C THR A 294 -11.90 23.07 0.69
N ILE A 295 -11.89 24.10 1.54
CA ILE A 295 -10.70 24.74 2.11
C ILE A 295 -10.37 24.13 3.48
N ILE A 296 -9.31 23.31 3.54
CA ILE A 296 -8.85 22.58 4.75
C ILE A 296 -9.97 21.73 5.37
N ASP A 297 -10.67 22.29 6.36
CA ASP A 297 -11.76 21.68 7.12
C ASP A 297 -13.11 22.39 6.91
N TRP A 298 -13.20 23.28 5.93
CA TRP A 298 -14.39 24.06 5.58
C TRP A 298 -14.86 23.78 4.15
N ARG A 299 -16.15 23.96 3.90
CA ARG A 299 -16.80 23.82 2.60
C ARG A 299 -17.48 25.13 2.23
N VAL A 300 -17.31 25.56 0.98
CA VAL A 300 -18.15 26.57 0.34
C VAL A 300 -19.34 25.82 -0.25
N ILE A 301 -20.56 26.31 0.01
CA ILE A 301 -21.79 25.60 -0.32
C ILE A 301 -22.61 26.45 -1.30
N LYS A 302 -23.04 25.84 -2.40
CA LYS A 302 -23.83 26.51 -3.45
C LYS A 302 -25.04 27.22 -2.85
N ASN A 303 -25.24 28.46 -3.26
CA ASN A 303 -26.28 29.39 -2.77
C ASN A 303 -26.08 29.96 -1.33
N TYR A 304 -24.99 29.64 -0.62
CA TYR A 304 -24.73 30.14 0.73
C TYR A 304 -23.42 30.96 0.80
N SER A 305 -23.53 32.25 1.14
CA SER A 305 -22.36 33.14 1.27
C SER A 305 -21.55 32.85 2.55
N GLY A 306 -20.42 32.15 2.37
CA GLY A 306 -19.42 31.86 3.39
C GLY A 306 -19.06 30.38 3.52
N TYR A 307 -18.51 30.04 4.67
CA TYR A 307 -17.86 28.76 4.94
C TYR A 307 -18.62 27.97 6.01
N SER A 308 -18.85 26.67 5.80
CA SER A 308 -19.36 25.76 6.84
C SER A 308 -18.41 24.58 7.06
N HIS A 309 -18.26 24.15 8.31
CA HIS A 309 -17.24 23.16 8.67
C HIS A 309 -17.58 21.77 8.13
N LYS A 310 -16.60 21.02 7.60
CA LYS A 310 -16.81 19.74 6.91
C LYS A 310 -17.50 18.68 7.77
N SER A 311 -17.36 18.77 9.11
CA SER A 311 -18.04 17.86 10.04
C SER A 311 -19.56 17.99 9.99
N ASN A 312 -20.09 19.12 9.52
CA ASN A 312 -21.52 19.39 9.44
C ASN A 312 -22.23 18.56 8.37
N PHE A 313 -21.48 17.88 7.49
CA PHE A 313 -22.01 17.21 6.31
C PHE A 313 -21.65 15.73 6.27
N GLU A 314 -22.49 14.93 5.63
CA GLU A 314 -22.12 13.63 5.05
C GLU A 314 -22.24 13.70 3.53
N THR A 315 -21.47 12.85 2.85
CA THR A 315 -21.58 12.63 1.42
C THR A 315 -21.74 11.12 1.25
N LYS A 316 -22.81 10.71 0.58
CA LYS A 316 -23.20 9.30 0.35
C LYS A 316 -23.42 9.07 -1.13
N ASN A 317 -23.37 7.81 -1.56
CA ASN A 317 -23.77 7.45 -2.92
C ASN A 317 -25.21 6.93 -2.91
N CYS A 318 -26.15 7.81 -3.28
CA CYS A 318 -27.59 7.51 -3.32
C CYS A 318 -27.99 6.97 -4.69
N LEU A 319 -29.12 6.27 -4.78
CA LEU A 319 -29.60 5.67 -6.03
C LEU A 319 -29.75 6.69 -7.16
N ASP A 320 -29.40 6.30 -8.38
CA ASP A 320 -29.61 7.09 -9.60
C ASP A 320 -30.35 6.28 -10.67
N GLU A 321 -31.69 6.35 -10.62
CA GLU A 321 -32.61 5.60 -11.50
C GLU A 321 -32.47 5.95 -13.00
N SER A 322 -31.68 6.97 -13.34
CA SER A 322 -31.32 7.30 -14.72
C SER A 322 -30.28 6.34 -15.34
N LYS A 323 -29.58 5.53 -14.52
CA LYS A 323 -28.41 4.75 -14.96
C LYS A 323 -28.69 3.28 -15.29
N PHE A 324 -29.84 2.74 -14.90
CA PHE A 324 -30.09 1.30 -14.93
C PHE A 324 -31.59 0.96 -14.95
N THR A 325 -31.94 -0.25 -15.41
CA THR A 325 -33.32 -0.76 -15.37
C THR A 325 -33.52 -1.69 -14.17
N LYS A 326 -34.68 -1.58 -13.52
CA LYS A 326 -35.08 -2.37 -12.36
C LYS A 326 -35.84 -3.63 -12.78
N ASN A 327 -35.77 -4.70 -11.96
CA ASN A 327 -36.59 -5.91 -12.05
C ASN A 327 -36.48 -6.74 -13.35
N GLU A 328 -35.62 -6.35 -14.31
CA GLU A 328 -35.42 -7.01 -15.60
C GLU A 328 -33.98 -7.50 -15.78
N ILE A 329 -33.76 -8.50 -16.64
CA ILE A 329 -32.42 -8.88 -17.10
C ILE A 329 -31.97 -7.95 -18.24
N VAL A 330 -30.95 -7.14 -17.98
CA VAL A 330 -30.38 -6.17 -18.92
C VAL A 330 -29.04 -6.67 -19.45
N ALA A 331 -28.87 -6.65 -20.78
CA ALA A 331 -27.55 -6.78 -21.42
C ALA A 331 -26.90 -5.39 -21.55
N CYS A 332 -25.67 -5.26 -21.07
CA CYS A 332 -24.95 -3.97 -20.99
C CYS A 332 -23.45 -4.14 -21.29
N ASN A 333 -22.68 -3.05 -21.14
CA ASN A 333 -21.22 -3.05 -21.32
C ASN A 333 -20.59 -1.97 -20.42
N ILE A 334 -20.64 -2.16 -19.10
CA ILE A 334 -20.22 -1.14 -18.11
C ILE A 334 -18.80 -1.49 -17.62
N PRO A 335 -17.77 -0.67 -17.86
CA PRO A 335 -16.42 -0.93 -17.36
C PRO A 335 -16.38 -1.02 -15.82
N ILE A 336 -15.60 -1.96 -15.29
CA ILE A 336 -15.45 -2.18 -13.85
C ILE A 336 -13.99 -2.49 -13.51
N LYS A 337 -13.53 -2.06 -12.33
CA LYS A 337 -12.16 -2.31 -11.83
C LYS A 337 -12.17 -3.30 -10.69
N ALA A 338 -11.06 -4.03 -10.52
CA ALA A 338 -10.83 -4.82 -9.32
C ALA A 338 -11.08 -3.98 -8.05
N ASN A 339 -11.62 -4.61 -7.01
CA ASN A 339 -11.97 -3.99 -5.73
C ASN A 339 -13.05 -2.88 -5.80
N THR A 340 -13.78 -2.76 -6.91
CA THR A 340 -14.95 -1.86 -6.99
C THR A 340 -16.15 -2.50 -6.32
N HIS A 341 -16.80 -1.78 -5.42
CA HIS A 341 -18.04 -2.21 -4.74
C HIS A 341 -19.19 -2.33 -5.74
N ILE A 342 -19.75 -3.53 -5.86
CA ILE A 342 -20.84 -3.87 -6.80
C ILE A 342 -22.17 -4.23 -6.12
N GLY A 343 -22.18 -4.42 -4.80
CA GLY A 343 -23.42 -4.63 -4.05
C GLY A 343 -23.18 -5.20 -2.65
N TYR A 344 -24.25 -5.72 -2.04
CA TYR A 344 -24.21 -6.37 -0.72
C TYR A 344 -24.77 -7.79 -0.82
N ALA A 345 -24.44 -8.66 0.14
CA ALA A 345 -25.11 -9.95 0.30
C ALA A 345 -26.62 -9.77 0.57
N GLY A 346 -27.47 -10.32 -0.30
CA GLY A 346 -28.93 -10.37 -0.13
C GLY A 346 -29.37 -11.52 0.78
N LEU A 347 -30.68 -11.67 0.99
CA LEU A 347 -31.26 -12.84 1.64
C LEU A 347 -31.26 -14.06 0.70
N LEU A 348 -31.09 -15.24 1.31
CA LEU A 348 -31.35 -16.55 0.71
C LEU A 348 -31.93 -17.44 1.82
N GLU A 349 -33.22 -17.29 2.13
CA GLU A 349 -33.88 -18.02 3.21
C GLU A 349 -34.43 -19.39 2.77
N SER A 350 -34.57 -20.30 3.73
CA SER A 350 -35.17 -21.62 3.54
C SER A 350 -35.85 -22.14 4.82
N ASP A 351 -36.56 -23.26 4.73
CA ASP A 351 -37.20 -23.98 5.86
C ASP A 351 -36.28 -24.12 7.09
N SER A 352 -34.97 -24.27 6.87
CA SER A 352 -33.93 -24.44 7.90
C SER A 352 -33.13 -23.17 8.24
N SER A 353 -33.31 -22.05 7.52
CA SER A 353 -32.36 -20.91 7.57
C SER A 353 -33.02 -19.56 7.27
N VAL A 354 -33.84 -19.07 8.21
CA VAL A 354 -34.43 -17.72 8.19
C VAL A 354 -33.36 -16.67 8.51
N GLY A 355 -33.41 -15.51 7.84
CA GLY A 355 -32.47 -14.40 8.01
C GLY A 355 -31.05 -14.64 7.47
N TYR A 356 -30.84 -15.69 6.66
CA TYR A 356 -29.53 -15.97 6.08
C TYR A 356 -29.17 -14.98 4.97
N ASN A 357 -28.00 -14.35 5.07
CA ASN A 357 -27.48 -13.42 4.07
C ASN A 357 -26.19 -13.92 3.41
N ALA A 358 -26.22 -14.14 2.10
CA ALA A 358 -25.06 -14.43 1.27
C ALA A 358 -25.26 -13.92 -0.17
N CYS A 359 -24.17 -13.57 -0.82
CA CYS A 359 -24.08 -13.51 -2.28
C CYS A 359 -23.31 -14.77 -2.74
N GLN A 360 -23.75 -15.44 -3.79
CA GLN A 360 -22.99 -16.53 -4.40
C GLN A 360 -22.07 -15.95 -5.47
N LEU A 361 -20.76 -16.18 -5.32
CA LEU A 361 -19.77 -15.85 -6.34
C LEU A 361 -19.32 -17.12 -7.06
N ASP A 362 -19.63 -17.16 -8.36
CA ASP A 362 -19.22 -18.16 -9.33
C ASP A 362 -18.09 -17.59 -10.21
N VAL A 363 -17.06 -18.39 -10.53
CA VAL A 363 -15.95 -18.00 -11.43
C VAL A 363 -15.71 -19.12 -12.43
N PHE A 364 -15.82 -18.83 -13.72
CA PHE A 364 -15.82 -19.86 -14.75
C PHE A 364 -15.31 -19.40 -16.14
N MET A 365 -15.04 -20.39 -16.98
CA MET A 365 -14.71 -20.24 -18.41
C MET A 365 -15.60 -21.16 -19.25
N THR A 366 -15.88 -20.76 -20.48
CA THR A 366 -16.68 -21.54 -21.45
C THR A 366 -15.82 -22.46 -22.31
N GLU A 367 -14.64 -22.00 -22.72
CA GLU A 367 -13.72 -22.69 -23.65
C GLU A 367 -12.23 -22.45 -23.30
N GLY A 368 -11.31 -23.09 -24.03
CA GLY A 368 -9.85 -22.86 -23.92
C GLY A 368 -9.18 -23.27 -22.59
N VAL A 369 -9.90 -23.96 -21.71
CA VAL A 369 -9.51 -24.14 -20.29
C VAL A 369 -8.34 -25.10 -20.09
N GLU A 370 -8.29 -26.17 -20.88
CA GLU A 370 -7.17 -27.12 -20.88
C GLU A 370 -5.84 -26.43 -21.23
N ASP A 371 -5.87 -25.63 -22.30
CA ASP A 371 -4.73 -24.89 -22.85
C ASP A 371 -4.27 -23.80 -21.88
N PHE A 372 -5.23 -23.10 -21.27
CA PHE A 372 -4.98 -22.12 -20.20
C PHE A 372 -4.31 -22.74 -18.98
N ILE A 373 -4.81 -23.88 -18.49
CA ILE A 373 -4.23 -24.54 -17.30
C ILE A 373 -2.83 -25.12 -17.59
N LYS A 374 -2.61 -25.63 -18.80
CA LYS A 374 -1.31 -26.18 -19.25
C LYS A 374 -0.32 -25.10 -19.72
N ASN A 375 -0.79 -23.88 -19.96
CA ASN A 375 -0.09 -22.80 -20.66
C ASN A 375 0.42 -23.20 -22.05
N LYS A 376 -0.47 -23.79 -22.86
CA LYS A 376 -0.19 -24.30 -24.21
C LYS A 376 -1.38 -24.10 -25.12
N PHE A 377 -1.40 -23.01 -25.86
CA PHE A 377 -2.44 -22.75 -26.86
C PHE A 377 -1.92 -23.11 -28.25
N GLU A 378 -2.78 -23.67 -29.09
CA GLU A 378 -2.48 -23.90 -30.49
C GLU A 378 -2.32 -22.56 -31.24
N VAL A 379 -1.47 -22.55 -32.28
CA VAL A 379 -1.14 -21.39 -33.10
C VAL A 379 -1.22 -21.80 -34.56
N ASP A 380 -2.05 -21.11 -35.34
CA ASP A 380 -2.32 -21.44 -36.74
C ASP A 380 -1.03 -21.45 -37.57
N GLY A 381 -0.69 -22.62 -38.14
CA GLY A 381 0.49 -22.80 -38.98
C GLY A 381 1.82 -23.04 -38.23
N SER A 382 1.82 -23.24 -36.91
CA SER A 382 3.03 -23.49 -36.11
C SER A 382 3.06 -24.88 -35.46
N ASP A 383 4.17 -25.62 -35.65
CA ASP A 383 4.48 -26.86 -34.91
C ASP A 383 4.75 -26.64 -33.40
N LYS A 384 4.76 -25.40 -32.92
CA LYS A 384 5.04 -25.02 -31.53
C LYS A 384 3.86 -24.24 -30.94
N PRO A 385 3.35 -24.63 -29.75
CA PRO A 385 2.29 -23.90 -29.07
C PRO A 385 2.78 -22.57 -28.50
N PHE A 386 1.84 -21.64 -28.32
CA PHE A 386 2.01 -20.43 -27.52
C PHE A 386 2.15 -20.82 -26.04
N GLU A 387 3.25 -20.41 -25.40
CA GLU A 387 3.46 -20.52 -23.95
C GLU A 387 3.70 -19.11 -23.35
N ALA A 388 2.79 -18.61 -22.52
CA ALA A 388 2.92 -17.30 -21.87
C ALA A 388 4.07 -17.31 -20.84
N GLY A 389 4.80 -16.20 -20.71
CA GLY A 389 5.83 -16.05 -19.67
C GLY A 389 6.98 -17.07 -19.75
N ILE A 390 7.35 -17.53 -20.94
CA ILE A 390 8.42 -18.52 -21.15
C ILE A 390 9.79 -18.10 -20.58
N ASN A 391 10.05 -16.79 -20.47
CA ASN A 391 11.22 -16.20 -19.80
C ASN A 391 11.04 -16.04 -18.28
N ASP A 392 9.80 -16.01 -17.77
CA ASP A 392 9.42 -15.74 -16.38
C ASP A 392 9.49 -17.00 -15.50
N LYS A 393 10.59 -17.76 -15.59
CA LYS A 393 10.77 -19.06 -14.92
C LYS A 393 11.15 -18.90 -13.44
N HIS A 394 10.20 -18.37 -12.68
CA HIS A 394 10.37 -17.97 -11.28
C HIS A 394 10.03 -19.03 -10.24
N PHE A 395 9.47 -20.19 -10.63
CA PHE A 395 9.06 -21.23 -9.69
C PHE A 395 9.85 -22.52 -9.92
N TYR A 396 10.16 -23.22 -8.83
CA TYR A 396 10.83 -24.52 -8.87
C TYR A 396 10.24 -25.46 -7.81
N LYS A 397 10.16 -26.75 -8.12
CA LYS A 397 9.57 -27.76 -7.23
C LYS A 397 10.68 -28.54 -6.50
N LEU A 398 10.84 -28.29 -5.19
CA LEU A 398 11.77 -29.05 -4.36
C LEU A 398 11.15 -30.42 -3.99
N PRO A 399 11.90 -31.53 -4.12
CA PRO A 399 11.45 -32.85 -3.68
C PRO A 399 11.59 -33.02 -2.16
N ALA A 400 10.69 -33.81 -1.57
CA ALA A 400 10.80 -34.24 -0.17
C ALA A 400 12.16 -34.90 0.11
N GLY A 401 12.73 -34.68 1.30
CA GLY A 401 14.08 -35.12 1.66
C GLY A 401 15.21 -34.19 1.21
N THR A 402 14.91 -33.08 0.53
CA THR A 402 15.89 -32.01 0.25
C THR A 402 16.51 -31.50 1.56
N LYS A 403 17.85 -31.41 1.61
CA LYS A 403 18.57 -30.93 2.81
C LYS A 403 18.56 -29.41 2.89
N LEU A 404 18.05 -28.90 4.01
CA LEU A 404 17.96 -27.50 4.36
C LEU A 404 19.07 -27.18 5.37
N LEU A 405 20.23 -26.75 4.88
CA LEU A 405 21.38 -26.45 5.72
C LEU A 405 21.13 -25.17 6.51
N LYS A 406 21.38 -25.16 7.82
CA LYS A 406 21.25 -23.93 8.63
C LYS A 406 22.48 -23.04 8.54
N SER A 407 23.62 -23.62 8.18
CA SER A 407 24.88 -22.90 8.02
C SER A 407 25.59 -23.32 6.74
N ILE A 408 26.39 -22.43 6.17
CA ILE A 408 27.26 -22.72 5.01
C ILE A 408 28.69 -22.48 5.45
N LYS A 409 29.51 -23.51 5.33
CA LYS A 409 30.94 -23.46 5.65
C LYS A 409 31.79 -23.38 4.38
N THR A 410 32.99 -22.83 4.54
CA THR A 410 34.03 -22.80 3.50
C THR A 410 35.42 -23.04 4.11
N THR A 411 36.33 -23.56 3.29
CA THR A 411 37.75 -23.71 3.66
C THR A 411 38.46 -22.36 3.54
N VAL A 412 39.31 -22.04 4.52
CA VAL A 412 40.11 -20.81 4.59
C VAL A 412 41.51 -21.13 5.12
N ASP A 413 42.46 -20.19 4.99
CA ASP A 413 43.72 -20.21 5.75
C ASP A 413 43.86 -18.87 6.51
N LEU A 414 43.26 -18.81 7.70
CA LEU A 414 43.38 -17.65 8.57
C LEU A 414 44.36 -18.00 9.70
N GLN A 415 45.59 -17.54 9.56
CA GLN A 415 46.69 -17.87 10.48
C GLN A 415 46.47 -17.34 11.92
N GLN A 416 47.12 -17.99 12.88
CA GLN A 416 47.23 -17.44 14.24
C GLN A 416 47.91 -16.06 14.21
N ASN A 417 47.54 -15.17 15.14
CA ASN A 417 47.94 -13.76 15.21
C ASN A 417 47.44 -12.86 14.07
N LEU A 418 46.72 -13.38 13.07
CA LEU A 418 46.23 -12.59 11.93
C LEU A 418 45.31 -11.45 12.42
N PRO A 419 45.59 -10.17 12.11
CA PRO A 419 44.75 -9.07 12.51
C PRO A 419 43.42 -9.06 11.75
N VAL A 420 42.33 -8.87 12.50
CA VAL A 420 40.96 -8.82 11.98
C VAL A 420 40.19 -7.66 12.63
N LYS A 421 39.17 -7.17 11.92
CA LYS A 421 38.18 -6.23 12.47
C LYS A 421 36.85 -6.96 12.68
N ILE A 422 36.24 -6.81 13.85
CA ILE A 422 34.87 -7.28 14.09
C ILE A 422 33.89 -6.33 13.39
N LEU A 423 33.06 -6.88 12.52
CA LEU A 423 31.99 -6.17 11.80
C LEU A 423 30.63 -6.36 12.45
N GLU A 424 30.35 -7.56 12.96
CA GLU A 424 29.03 -7.96 13.47
C GLU A 424 29.19 -9.09 14.49
N ILE A 425 28.22 -9.25 15.39
CA ILE A 425 28.16 -10.32 16.39
C ILE A 425 26.73 -10.86 16.42
N ARG A 426 26.55 -12.18 16.34
CA ARG A 426 25.25 -12.87 16.44
C ARG A 426 25.43 -14.17 17.24
N GLY A 427 24.82 -14.25 18.41
CA GLY A 427 25.05 -15.36 19.35
C GLY A 427 26.54 -15.56 19.61
N SER A 428 27.03 -16.78 19.45
CA SER A 428 28.46 -17.11 19.61
C SER A 428 29.33 -16.92 18.36
N PHE A 429 28.81 -16.28 17.31
CA PHE A 429 29.53 -16.00 16.07
C PHE A 429 29.86 -14.52 15.93
N ALA A 430 31.06 -14.24 15.42
CA ALA A 430 31.51 -12.89 15.05
C ALA A 430 31.81 -12.85 13.55
N LYS A 431 31.27 -11.86 12.84
CA LYS A 431 31.67 -11.56 11.46
C LYS A 431 32.96 -10.75 11.52
N ILE A 432 34.03 -11.32 10.99
CA ILE A 432 35.33 -10.67 10.88
C ILE A 432 35.56 -10.19 9.44
N LYS A 433 36.32 -9.11 9.31
CA LYS A 433 37.03 -8.75 8.09
C LYS A 433 38.54 -8.90 8.30
N VAL A 434 39.20 -9.60 7.39
CA VAL A 434 40.67 -9.68 7.34
C VAL A 434 41.22 -8.34 6.88
N VAL A 435 42.24 -7.81 7.56
CA VAL A 435 42.80 -6.49 7.21
C VAL A 435 43.37 -6.46 5.79
N ASP A 436 43.11 -5.38 5.06
CA ASP A 436 43.46 -5.25 3.63
C ASP A 436 44.99 -5.17 3.41
N LYS A 437 45.75 -4.73 4.42
CA LYS A 437 47.22 -4.84 4.53
C LYS A 437 47.68 -4.81 5.98
N ILE A 438 48.85 -5.39 6.25
CA ILE A 438 49.59 -5.27 7.52
C ILE A 438 50.83 -4.43 7.24
N VAL A 439 51.06 -3.37 8.03
CA VAL A 439 52.26 -2.52 7.91
C VAL A 439 53.11 -2.66 9.17
N ARG A 440 54.42 -2.77 9.00
CA ARG A 440 55.42 -2.87 10.09
C ARG A 440 56.71 -2.13 9.72
N THR A 441 57.36 -1.57 10.74
CA THR A 441 58.66 -0.91 10.59
C THR A 441 59.80 -1.90 10.82
N VAL A 442 60.66 -2.08 9.82
CA VAL A 442 61.79 -3.02 9.83
C VAL A 442 63.11 -2.24 9.71
N VAL A 443 64.11 -2.60 10.51
CA VAL A 443 65.47 -2.05 10.43
C VAL A 443 66.15 -2.56 9.16
N VAL A 444 66.73 -1.68 8.34
CA VAL A 444 67.32 -2.06 7.05
C VAL A 444 68.50 -3.02 7.24
N GLU A 445 69.45 -2.61 8.07
CA GLU A 445 70.72 -3.30 8.27
C GLU A 445 70.50 -4.74 8.74
N GLY A 446 71.16 -5.70 8.08
CA GLY A 446 71.07 -7.13 8.37
C GLY A 446 69.75 -7.83 8.02
N ASN A 447 68.64 -7.11 7.79
CA ASN A 447 67.31 -7.73 7.66
C ASN A 447 66.72 -7.68 6.24
N ILE A 448 66.97 -6.63 5.46
CA ILE A 448 66.44 -6.48 4.08
C ILE A 448 67.47 -5.86 3.13
N TYR A 449 67.44 -6.28 1.87
CA TYR A 449 68.27 -5.71 0.81
C TYR A 449 67.50 -4.65 0.02
N THR A 450 67.96 -3.40 0.06
CA THR A 450 67.21 -2.22 -0.41
C THR A 450 67.81 -1.51 -1.62
N SER A 451 68.66 -2.17 -2.42
CA SER A 451 69.03 -1.65 -3.74
C SER A 451 68.01 -2.13 -4.78
N ASP A 452 67.73 -1.34 -5.82
CA ASP A 452 66.90 -1.80 -6.94
C ASP A 452 67.63 -2.81 -7.85
N ASN A 453 68.97 -2.79 -7.83
CA ASN A 453 69.84 -3.69 -8.61
C ASN A 453 70.13 -5.01 -7.88
N ASP A 454 70.16 -6.13 -8.62
CA ASP A 454 70.55 -7.44 -8.09
C ASP A 454 72.07 -7.50 -7.84
N LYS A 455 72.50 -8.14 -6.74
CA LYS A 455 73.91 -8.26 -6.34
C LYS A 455 74.24 -9.64 -5.78
N GLY A 456 74.80 -10.51 -6.62
CA GLY A 456 75.14 -11.87 -6.25
C GLY A 456 73.89 -12.67 -5.89
N LYS A 457 73.82 -13.22 -4.67
CA LYS A 457 72.63 -13.93 -4.18
C LYS A 457 71.45 -13.03 -3.81
N TYR A 458 71.65 -11.71 -3.68
CA TYR A 458 70.62 -10.77 -3.27
C TYR A 458 69.89 -10.20 -4.49
N LYS A 459 68.55 -10.33 -4.50
CA LYS A 459 67.70 -9.74 -5.53
C LYS A 459 67.35 -8.30 -5.13
N GLY A 460 67.39 -7.36 -6.05
CA GLY A 460 67.01 -5.98 -5.76
C GLY A 460 65.52 -5.81 -5.44
N TYR A 461 65.11 -4.62 -5.06
CA TYR A 461 63.70 -4.27 -4.93
C TYR A 461 63.02 -4.27 -6.32
N ASN A 462 61.75 -4.70 -6.39
CA ASN A 462 60.78 -4.16 -7.36
C ASN A 462 59.35 -4.32 -6.81
N SER A 463 58.37 -3.69 -7.44
CA SER A 463 56.97 -3.67 -6.97
C SER A 463 56.27 -5.04 -6.95
N THR A 464 56.74 -6.02 -7.73
CA THR A 464 56.16 -7.37 -7.84
C THR A 464 56.85 -8.38 -6.92
N ARG A 465 58.18 -8.30 -6.77
CA ARG A 465 58.99 -9.21 -5.94
C ARG A 465 59.24 -8.69 -4.52
N GLY A 466 58.93 -7.41 -4.25
CA GLY A 466 59.19 -6.76 -2.97
C GLY A 466 60.68 -6.56 -2.69
N TYR A 467 61.02 -6.40 -1.42
CA TYR A 467 62.40 -6.43 -0.92
C TYR A 467 62.86 -7.87 -0.69
N HIS A 468 64.10 -8.19 -1.06
CA HIS A 468 64.72 -9.46 -0.69
C HIS A 468 65.08 -9.46 0.80
N ILE A 469 64.51 -10.41 1.54
CA ILE A 469 64.71 -10.56 2.98
C ILE A 469 66.05 -11.25 3.25
N LEU A 470 66.89 -10.63 4.09
CA LEU A 470 68.22 -11.13 4.47
C LEU A 470 68.19 -11.99 5.75
N ASN A 471 67.28 -11.67 6.67
CA ASN A 471 67.08 -12.39 7.92
C ASN A 471 65.57 -12.64 8.11
N PHE A 472 65.09 -13.77 7.59
CA PHE A 472 63.67 -14.09 7.61
C PHE A 472 63.11 -14.20 9.03
N PHE A 473 63.87 -14.76 9.98
CA PHE A 473 63.46 -14.90 11.37
C PHE A 473 63.17 -13.53 12.02
N CYS A 474 64.12 -12.59 11.96
CA CYS A 474 63.94 -11.26 12.56
C CYS A 474 62.88 -10.41 11.84
N VAL A 475 62.68 -10.58 10.53
CA VAL A 475 61.61 -9.90 9.81
C VAL A 475 60.24 -10.50 10.13
N ASN A 476 60.10 -11.83 10.12
CA ASN A 476 58.83 -12.50 10.44
C ASN A 476 58.40 -12.25 11.89
N GLN A 477 59.34 -12.15 12.83
CA GLN A 477 59.06 -11.74 14.21
C GLN A 477 58.44 -10.32 14.30
N LYS A 478 58.72 -9.41 13.36
CA LYS A 478 58.05 -8.10 13.30
C LYS A 478 56.65 -8.17 12.68
N PHE A 479 56.36 -9.20 11.91
CA PHE A 479 55.04 -9.49 11.33
C PHE A 479 54.30 -10.59 12.12
N ASP A 480 54.60 -10.75 13.41
CA ASP A 480 53.87 -11.60 14.36
C ASP A 480 53.81 -13.10 13.97
N GLY A 481 54.72 -13.55 13.11
CA GLY A 481 54.80 -14.92 12.59
C GLY A 481 54.04 -15.17 11.27
N LEU A 482 53.41 -14.14 10.69
CA LEU A 482 52.48 -14.25 9.55
C LEU A 482 53.13 -14.38 8.17
N LEU A 483 54.46 -14.35 8.09
CA LEU A 483 55.17 -14.54 6.83
C LEU A 483 55.50 -16.02 6.62
N VAL A 484 55.47 -16.45 5.37
CA VAL A 484 55.93 -17.75 4.89
C VAL A 484 57.19 -17.55 4.06
N GLU A 485 58.25 -18.31 4.36
CA GLU A 485 59.55 -18.11 3.74
C GLU A 485 59.49 -18.44 2.24
N ASN A 486 60.10 -17.60 1.40
CA ASN A 486 60.03 -17.62 -0.07
C ASN A 486 58.65 -17.37 -0.71
N GLU A 487 57.53 -17.41 0.02
CA GLU A 487 56.20 -17.02 -0.49
C GLU A 487 55.85 -15.55 -0.23
N SER A 488 56.14 -15.01 0.96
CA SER A 488 55.62 -13.70 1.38
C SER A 488 56.38 -12.52 0.79
N VAL A 489 55.67 -11.72 -0.01
CA VAL A 489 56.20 -10.49 -0.62
C VAL A 489 56.01 -9.28 0.32
N LEU A 490 57.11 -8.59 0.62
CA LEU A 490 57.11 -7.34 1.39
C LEU A 490 57.46 -6.14 0.50
N VAL A 491 56.52 -5.21 0.35
CA VAL A 491 56.65 -4.03 -0.53
C VAL A 491 56.80 -2.77 0.34
N CYS A 492 57.36 -1.68 -0.18
CA CYS A 492 57.36 -0.40 0.53
C CYS A 492 55.94 0.19 0.61
N ASP A 493 55.54 0.73 1.77
CA ASP A 493 54.24 1.42 1.92
C ASP A 493 54.36 2.94 1.74
N SER A 494 55.42 3.54 2.28
CA SER A 494 55.76 4.96 2.16
C SER A 494 57.09 5.16 1.41
N LYS A 495 57.40 6.38 0.96
CA LYS A 495 58.72 6.71 0.39
C LYS A 495 59.74 6.85 1.53
N PRO A 496 60.87 6.11 1.53
CA PRO A 496 61.89 6.28 2.55
C PRO A 496 62.57 7.65 2.44
N LYS A 497 62.96 8.24 3.56
CA LYS A 497 63.75 9.48 3.58
C LYS A 497 65.22 9.16 3.40
N THR A 498 65.96 10.09 2.81
CA THR A 498 67.40 9.97 2.61
C THR A 498 68.12 9.86 3.95
N GLY A 499 68.67 8.68 4.25
CA GLY A 499 69.35 8.38 5.52
C GLY A 499 68.55 7.52 6.52
N ASP A 500 67.28 7.16 6.25
CA ASP A 500 66.51 6.31 7.16
C ASP A 500 67.15 4.92 7.34
N LEU A 501 67.41 4.53 8.60
CA LEU A 501 67.84 3.18 8.98
C LEU A 501 66.70 2.14 9.03
N THR A 502 65.46 2.55 8.75
CA THR A 502 64.26 1.68 8.78
C THR A 502 63.40 1.84 7.52
N ARG A 503 62.52 0.87 7.25
CA ARG A 503 61.50 0.94 6.19
C ARG A 503 60.14 0.53 6.74
N GLU A 504 59.09 1.23 6.32
CA GLU A 504 57.71 0.78 6.49
C GLU A 504 57.36 -0.20 5.37
N LEU A 505 57.22 -1.47 5.74
CA LEU A 505 56.92 -2.56 4.83
C LEU A 505 55.45 -2.95 4.95
N LYS A 506 54.77 -3.08 3.80
CA LYS A 506 53.43 -3.68 3.71
C LYS A 506 53.51 -5.15 3.33
N PHE A 507 52.71 -5.95 4.02
CA PHE A 507 52.36 -7.32 3.70
C PHE A 507 50.84 -7.37 3.40
N VAL A 508 50.44 -8.22 2.46
CA VAL A 508 49.03 -8.48 2.12
C VAL A 508 48.73 -9.95 2.40
N PRO A 509 47.91 -10.28 3.42
CA PRO A 509 47.51 -11.65 3.70
C PRO A 509 46.78 -12.31 2.51
N LYS A 510 46.86 -13.64 2.37
CA LYS A 510 46.19 -14.40 1.29
C LYS A 510 44.67 -14.12 1.23
N GLU A 511 44.06 -13.93 2.40
CA GLU A 511 42.63 -13.68 2.57
C GLU A 511 42.28 -12.19 2.78
N ALA A 512 43.19 -11.27 2.45
CA ALA A 512 43.04 -9.83 2.70
C ALA A 512 41.73 -9.24 2.15
N GLY A 513 41.08 -8.39 2.96
CA GLY A 513 39.87 -7.67 2.56
C GLY A 513 38.57 -8.49 2.61
N LYS A 514 38.64 -9.82 2.65
CA LYS A 514 37.49 -10.74 2.69
C LYS A 514 36.81 -10.75 4.07
N GLU A 515 35.55 -11.17 4.08
CA GLU A 515 34.71 -11.25 5.28
C GLU A 515 34.26 -12.69 5.55
N TYR A 516 34.30 -13.10 6.82
CA TYR A 516 33.96 -14.44 7.27
C TYR A 516 33.25 -14.41 8.61
N TRP A 517 32.29 -15.30 8.83
CA TRP A 517 31.78 -15.60 10.17
C TRP A 517 32.66 -16.68 10.82
N ILE A 518 33.07 -16.44 12.06
CA ILE A 518 33.81 -17.41 12.87
C ILE A 518 33.23 -17.49 14.29
N HIS A 519 33.37 -18.63 14.95
CA HIS A 519 33.02 -18.75 16.37
C HIS A 519 33.89 -17.81 17.21
N ALA A 520 33.31 -17.07 18.16
CA ALA A 520 34.00 -16.03 18.92
C ALA A 520 35.16 -16.55 19.79
N SER A 521 35.13 -17.85 20.15
CA SER A 521 36.24 -18.52 20.85
C SER A 521 37.53 -18.68 20.03
N ASN A 522 37.55 -18.21 18.79
CA ASN A 522 38.78 -18.07 17.98
C ASN A 522 39.47 -16.71 18.20
N ILE A 523 38.79 -15.77 18.86
CA ILE A 523 39.22 -14.39 19.12
C ILE A 523 39.47 -14.19 20.62
N ILE A 524 38.56 -14.66 21.48
CA ILE A 524 38.68 -14.58 22.94
C ILE A 524 38.67 -15.96 23.61
N GLU A 525 38.95 -16.00 24.91
CA GLU A 525 38.62 -17.17 25.73
C GLU A 525 37.14 -17.13 26.15
N VAL A 526 36.52 -18.30 26.21
CA VAL A 526 35.12 -18.47 26.64
C VAL A 526 35.03 -18.26 28.15
N VAL A 527 34.23 -17.28 28.59
CA VAL A 527 34.10 -16.96 30.02
C VAL A 527 33.22 -17.97 30.77
N ARG A 528 32.22 -18.53 30.08
CA ARG A 528 31.31 -19.57 30.62
C ARG A 528 30.76 -20.41 29.47
N LYS A 529 30.62 -21.72 29.71
CA LYS A 529 29.99 -22.68 28.80
C LYS A 529 28.95 -23.50 29.55
N GLU A 530 27.74 -23.60 29.01
CA GLU A 530 26.68 -24.47 29.55
C GLU A 530 26.18 -25.43 28.47
N ASP A 531 26.26 -26.74 28.74
CA ASP A 531 25.81 -27.80 27.84
C ASP A 531 24.39 -28.26 28.22
N LYS A 532 23.49 -28.37 27.24
CA LYS A 532 22.12 -28.86 27.43
C LYS A 532 21.68 -29.74 26.25
N GLU A 533 21.05 -30.88 26.52
CA GLU A 533 20.35 -31.64 25.48
C GLU A 533 18.95 -31.04 25.26
N LEU A 534 18.61 -30.72 24.01
CA LEU A 534 17.25 -30.35 23.61
C LEU A 534 16.66 -31.40 22.67
N THR A 535 15.32 -31.45 22.64
CA THR A 535 14.56 -32.31 21.73
C THR A 535 13.59 -31.46 20.90
N PHE A 536 13.85 -31.34 19.61
CA PHE A 536 13.01 -30.62 18.65
C PHE A 536 11.87 -31.51 18.16
N LYS A 537 10.70 -30.93 17.89
CA LYS A 537 9.52 -31.58 17.30
C LYS A 537 9.33 -31.09 15.85
N VAL A 538 9.59 -31.94 14.86
CA VAL A 538 9.37 -31.65 13.43
C VAL A 538 8.19 -32.48 12.93
N PRO A 539 7.20 -31.95 12.19
CA PRO A 539 6.04 -32.71 11.72
C PRO A 539 6.39 -34.00 10.98
N ALA A 540 5.66 -35.07 11.27
CA ALA A 540 5.70 -36.32 10.55
C ALA A 540 4.70 -36.26 9.40
N SER A 541 5.14 -36.62 8.18
CA SER A 541 4.29 -36.63 6.97
C SER A 541 3.00 -37.44 7.18
N VAL A 542 1.86 -36.85 6.82
CA VAL A 542 0.51 -37.46 6.98
C VAL A 542 0.42 -38.81 6.28
N TRP A 543 1.09 -38.97 5.13
CA TRP A 543 1.20 -40.21 4.36
C TRP A 543 1.90 -41.37 5.09
N LYS A 544 2.50 -41.13 6.27
CA LYS A 544 3.11 -42.18 7.12
C LYS A 544 2.17 -42.66 8.23
N PHE A 545 0.97 -42.09 8.34
CA PHE A 545 -0.09 -42.54 9.24
C PHE A 545 -1.05 -43.45 8.47
N LYS A 546 -1.68 -44.39 9.19
CA LYS A 546 -2.63 -45.33 8.59
C LYS A 546 -3.96 -44.64 8.21
N ASP A 547 -4.32 -43.62 8.98
CA ASP A 547 -5.52 -42.80 8.87
C ASP A 547 -5.27 -41.43 9.52
N MET A 548 -6.02 -40.39 9.14
CA MET A 548 -5.83 -39.04 9.69
C MET A 548 -6.31 -38.87 11.14
N VAL A 549 -7.14 -39.76 11.68
CA VAL A 549 -7.51 -39.76 13.11
C VAL A 549 -6.31 -40.13 14.00
N HIS A 550 -5.47 -41.06 13.57
CA HIS A 550 -4.17 -41.35 14.21
C HIS A 550 -3.19 -40.17 14.09
N TYR A 551 -3.30 -39.35 13.03
CA TYR A 551 -2.55 -38.09 12.98
C TYR A 551 -3.08 -37.10 14.01
N THR A 552 -4.38 -36.76 14.01
CA THR A 552 -4.93 -35.73 14.91
C THR A 552 -4.88 -36.08 16.40
N SER A 553 -4.94 -37.37 16.77
CA SER A 553 -5.01 -37.81 18.17
C SER A 553 -3.68 -38.11 18.87
N THR A 554 -2.55 -38.28 18.17
CA THR A 554 -1.33 -38.86 18.79
C THR A 554 -0.15 -37.89 18.95
N ASP A 555 0.67 -38.10 20.00
CA ASP A 555 1.96 -37.41 20.20
C ASP A 555 3.01 -37.79 19.12
N LYS A 556 2.68 -38.72 18.22
CA LYS A 556 3.49 -39.13 17.06
C LYS A 556 3.42 -38.15 15.88
N LYS A 557 2.55 -37.14 15.92
CA LYS A 557 2.51 -36.00 14.97
C LYS A 557 3.89 -35.42 14.62
N TYR A 558 4.86 -35.54 15.52
CA TYR A 558 6.20 -34.97 15.35
C TYR A 558 7.31 -36.01 15.55
N LYS A 559 8.24 -36.07 14.58
CA LYS A 559 9.56 -36.68 14.74
C LYS A 559 10.33 -35.89 15.81
N LYS A 560 10.81 -36.58 16.85
CA LYS A 560 11.66 -36.00 17.90
C LYS A 560 13.13 -36.10 17.45
N ILE A 561 13.84 -34.97 17.35
CA ILE A 561 15.28 -34.90 17.05
C ILE A 561 16.02 -34.43 18.30
N LYS A 562 17.00 -35.21 18.77
CA LYS A 562 17.83 -34.87 19.92
C LYS A 562 19.16 -34.25 19.48
N THR A 563 19.53 -33.12 20.08
CA THR A 563 20.81 -32.44 19.83
C THR A 563 21.40 -31.95 21.15
N LYS A 564 22.71 -32.11 21.31
CA LYS A 564 23.47 -31.48 22.40
C LYS A 564 23.88 -30.07 21.97
N ILE A 565 23.47 -29.09 22.77
CA ILE A 565 23.70 -27.66 22.57
C ILE A 565 24.68 -27.15 23.62
N SER A 566 25.44 -26.12 23.26
CA SER A 566 26.39 -25.42 24.11
C SER A 566 26.13 -23.93 24.02
N LYS A 567 25.84 -23.26 25.15
CA LYS A 567 25.72 -21.80 25.21
C LYS A 567 27.00 -21.17 25.74
N TYR A 568 27.48 -20.09 25.11
CA TYR A 568 28.71 -19.40 25.49
C TYR A 568 28.44 -17.96 25.96
N ALA A 569 29.28 -17.46 26.88
CA ALA A 569 29.33 -16.05 27.27
C ALA A 569 30.62 -15.40 26.75
N ILE A 570 30.48 -14.23 26.10
CA ILE A 570 31.49 -13.62 25.23
C ILE A 570 31.52 -12.11 25.48
N ASP A 571 32.70 -11.51 25.62
CA ASP A 571 32.92 -10.07 25.77
C ASP A 571 33.82 -9.55 24.62
N ILE A 572 33.17 -9.08 23.55
CA ILE A 572 33.76 -8.44 22.35
C ILE A 572 32.78 -7.38 21.83
N LYS A 573 33.27 -6.35 21.14
CA LYS A 573 32.42 -5.24 20.64
C LYS A 573 32.53 -5.06 19.13
N ILE A 574 31.44 -4.59 18.53
CA ILE A 574 31.40 -4.29 17.10
C ILE A 574 32.36 -3.14 16.80
N GLY A 575 33.22 -3.32 15.80
CA GLY A 575 34.24 -2.36 15.41
C GLY A 575 35.63 -2.62 15.98
N ASP A 576 35.77 -3.50 16.98
CA ASP A 576 37.06 -3.84 17.60
C ASP A 576 38.06 -4.37 16.56
N LYS A 577 39.34 -4.00 16.75
CA LYS A 577 40.48 -4.58 16.04
C LYS A 577 41.20 -5.53 16.98
N THR A 578 41.41 -6.75 16.52
CA THR A 578 41.90 -7.87 17.34
C THR A 578 42.71 -8.84 16.48
N THR A 579 43.23 -9.92 17.07
CA THR A 579 43.99 -10.97 16.37
C THR A 579 43.38 -12.35 16.64
N LEU A 580 43.58 -13.29 15.72
CA LEU A 580 43.11 -14.67 15.91
C LEU A 580 44.00 -15.43 16.90
N LYS A 581 43.42 -15.99 17.96
CA LYS A 581 44.15 -16.74 18.99
C LYS A 581 44.74 -18.07 18.51
N LYS A 582 44.26 -18.60 17.38
CA LYS A 582 44.72 -19.85 16.74
C LYS A 582 44.42 -19.79 15.23
N GLN A 583 45.06 -20.67 14.46
CA GLN A 583 44.74 -20.84 13.04
C GLN A 583 43.31 -21.37 12.86
N ILE A 584 42.64 -20.92 11.80
CA ILE A 584 41.31 -21.35 11.39
C ILE A 584 41.41 -21.87 9.95
N SER A 585 41.05 -23.13 9.75
CA SER A 585 41.00 -23.80 8.44
C SER A 585 39.58 -23.86 7.82
N GLU A 586 38.56 -23.61 8.64
CA GLU A 586 37.14 -23.69 8.28
C GLU A 586 36.40 -22.49 8.89
N ALA A 587 35.71 -21.73 8.05
CA ALA A 587 34.91 -20.58 8.46
C ALA A 587 33.49 -20.66 7.87
N PHE A 588 32.59 -19.84 8.38
CA PHE A 588 31.20 -19.77 7.94
C PHE A 588 31.01 -18.61 6.95
N VAL A 589 30.28 -18.87 5.87
CA VAL A 589 29.76 -17.85 4.94
C VAL A 589 28.35 -17.44 5.37
N ALA A 590 27.53 -18.44 5.74
CA ALA A 590 26.29 -18.25 6.49
C ALA A 590 26.36 -19.00 7.82
N ILE A 591 25.88 -18.34 8.88
CA ILE A 591 25.64 -18.93 10.22
C ILE A 591 24.14 -19.22 10.38
N PRO A 592 23.74 -20.10 11.32
CA PRO A 592 22.33 -20.32 11.59
C PRO A 592 21.69 -19.09 12.24
N GLU A 593 20.37 -18.94 12.06
CA GLU A 593 19.59 -17.83 12.63
C GLU A 593 19.63 -17.86 14.16
N ASN A 594 19.49 -19.05 14.74
CA ASN A 594 19.78 -19.35 16.14
C ASN A 594 21.00 -20.29 16.20
N GLU A 595 21.87 -20.08 17.19
CA GLU A 595 23.05 -20.94 17.48
C GLU A 595 22.76 -22.45 17.58
N ASN A 596 21.49 -22.80 17.79
CA ASN A 596 20.99 -24.13 18.06
C ASN A 596 20.34 -24.81 16.83
N ASP A 597 20.16 -24.10 15.72
CA ASP A 597 19.47 -24.65 14.55
C ASP A 597 20.35 -25.69 13.86
N ILE A 598 19.76 -26.85 13.59
CA ILE A 598 20.39 -27.99 12.93
C ILE A 598 19.87 -28.16 11.51
N ASP A 599 20.72 -28.69 10.61
CA ASP A 599 20.33 -28.99 9.24
C ASP A 599 19.09 -29.92 9.22
N GLU A 600 18.08 -29.53 8.44
CA GLU A 600 16.82 -30.26 8.34
C GLU A 600 16.70 -31.01 7.01
N GLU A 601 15.76 -31.94 6.94
CA GLU A 601 15.29 -32.53 5.68
C GLU A 601 13.85 -32.09 5.44
N LEU A 602 13.57 -31.67 4.21
CA LEU A 602 12.28 -31.16 3.77
C LEU A 602 11.18 -32.23 3.91
N CYS A 603 10.09 -31.93 4.62
CA CYS A 603 9.13 -32.96 5.04
C CYS A 603 8.18 -33.45 3.93
N HIS A 604 7.90 -32.60 2.93
CA HIS A 604 7.10 -32.89 1.74
C HIS A 604 7.71 -32.21 0.51
N GLU A 605 7.18 -32.47 -0.69
CA GLU A 605 7.45 -31.60 -1.83
C GLU A 605 6.87 -30.18 -1.60
N VAL A 606 7.48 -29.17 -2.22
CA VAL A 606 7.00 -27.78 -2.16
C VAL A 606 7.42 -27.01 -3.41
N ILE A 607 6.62 -26.03 -3.82
CA ILE A 607 6.98 -25.07 -4.87
C ILE A 607 7.57 -23.84 -4.21
N ILE A 608 8.79 -23.47 -4.58
CA ILE A 608 9.47 -22.26 -4.11
C ILE A 608 9.39 -21.16 -5.18
N ASP A 609 9.19 -19.91 -4.73
CA ASP A 609 9.27 -18.71 -5.57
C ASP A 609 10.70 -18.14 -5.51
N LEU A 610 11.46 -18.36 -6.58
CA LEU A 610 12.87 -17.98 -6.72
C LEU A 610 13.08 -16.46 -6.62
N ARG A 611 12.05 -15.62 -6.84
CA ARG A 611 12.13 -14.16 -6.70
C ARG A 611 12.41 -13.74 -5.26
N LYS A 612 11.94 -14.52 -4.28
CA LYS A 612 12.12 -14.28 -2.84
C LYS A 612 13.55 -14.55 -2.36
N TYR A 613 14.38 -15.24 -3.16
CA TYR A 613 15.63 -15.84 -2.70
C TYR A 613 16.86 -15.25 -3.40
N LYS A 614 17.01 -13.93 -3.24
CA LYS A 614 18.14 -13.14 -3.75
C LYS A 614 19.25 -13.05 -2.70
N ASN A 615 20.27 -13.91 -2.78
CA ASN A 615 21.50 -13.72 -2.00
C ASN A 615 22.74 -13.70 -2.93
N PRO A 616 23.36 -12.53 -3.17
CA PRO A 616 24.52 -12.42 -4.06
C PRO A 616 25.83 -12.88 -3.40
N ASP A 617 25.87 -13.01 -2.08
CA ASP A 617 27.11 -13.25 -1.32
C ASP A 617 27.53 -14.73 -1.31
N ILE A 618 26.59 -15.65 -1.63
CA ILE A 618 26.82 -17.11 -1.56
C ILE A 618 26.45 -17.81 -2.88
N LYS A 619 27.26 -17.53 -3.92
CA LYS A 619 27.11 -17.94 -5.34
C LYS A 619 26.49 -19.32 -5.64
N ASP A 620 26.83 -20.35 -4.88
CA ASP A 620 26.45 -21.75 -5.17
C ASP A 620 25.23 -22.26 -4.37
N TYR A 621 24.62 -21.41 -3.53
CA TYR A 621 23.52 -21.77 -2.65
C TYR A 621 22.33 -20.81 -2.76
N ILE A 622 21.15 -21.29 -2.39
CA ILE A 622 19.90 -20.52 -2.32
C ILE A 622 19.34 -20.71 -0.92
N GLN A 623 19.15 -19.63 -0.16
CA GLN A 623 18.34 -19.69 1.07
C GLN A 623 16.88 -19.80 0.66
N VAL A 624 16.14 -20.76 1.19
CA VAL A 624 14.73 -21.03 0.83
C VAL A 624 13.85 -21.07 2.07
N GLU A 625 12.58 -20.73 1.86
CA GLU A 625 11.52 -20.82 2.86
C GLU A 625 10.40 -21.71 2.32
N CYS A 626 10.27 -22.89 2.90
CA CYS A 626 9.40 -23.94 2.43
C CYS A 626 8.15 -23.99 3.30
N ILE A 627 7.01 -23.55 2.76
CA ILE A 627 5.72 -23.56 3.45
C ILE A 627 4.96 -24.83 3.03
N HIS A 628 4.61 -25.66 4.01
CA HIS A 628 3.82 -26.87 3.83
C HIS A 628 2.47 -26.71 4.52
N LEU A 629 1.39 -27.06 3.85
CA LEU A 629 0.08 -27.19 4.49
C LEU A 629 0.06 -28.53 5.24
N VAL A 630 -0.19 -28.50 6.56
CA VAL A 630 -0.16 -29.69 7.42
C VAL A 630 -1.22 -29.61 8.52
N GLY A 631 -2.39 -30.18 8.27
CA GLY A 631 -3.58 -30.06 9.11
C GLY A 631 -4.20 -28.67 9.05
N GLU A 632 -4.60 -28.14 10.21
CA GLU A 632 -5.30 -26.86 10.35
C GLU A 632 -4.41 -25.61 10.10
N LYS A 633 -3.09 -25.77 9.96
CA LYS A 633 -2.13 -24.65 9.90
C LYS A 633 -0.96 -24.91 8.95
N PRO A 634 -0.39 -23.86 8.31
CA PRO A 634 0.87 -23.99 7.59
C PRO A 634 2.03 -24.26 8.55
N PHE A 635 3.01 -25.02 8.09
CA PHE A 635 4.28 -25.30 8.74
C PHE A 635 5.44 -24.89 7.83
N THR A 636 6.39 -24.12 8.37
CA THR A 636 7.48 -23.52 7.59
C THR A 636 8.83 -24.11 7.96
N GLN A 637 9.60 -24.57 6.97
CA GLN A 637 11.02 -24.92 7.12
C GLN A 637 11.89 -23.90 6.37
N LYS A 638 12.81 -23.23 7.06
CA LYS A 638 13.81 -22.31 6.44
C LYS A 638 15.20 -22.94 6.44
N GLY A 639 15.99 -22.70 5.39
CA GLY A 639 17.39 -23.11 5.32
C GLY A 639 17.99 -22.95 3.92
N TRP A 640 19.27 -23.28 3.78
CA TRP A 640 20.01 -23.18 2.53
C TRP A 640 20.03 -24.51 1.78
N ILE A 641 19.67 -24.47 0.50
CA ILE A 641 19.92 -25.56 -0.45
C ILE A 641 21.13 -25.23 -1.31
N LYS A 642 21.90 -26.24 -1.71
CA LYS A 642 22.83 -26.06 -2.85
C LYS A 642 22.00 -25.85 -4.11
N LYS A 643 22.38 -24.90 -4.97
CA LYS A 643 21.65 -24.56 -6.19
C LYS A 643 21.43 -25.83 -7.06
N PRO A 644 20.18 -26.21 -7.38
CA PRO A 644 19.92 -27.42 -8.16
C PRO A 644 20.55 -27.34 -9.56
N THR A 645 21.17 -28.43 -10.02
CA THR A 645 21.86 -28.48 -11.32
C THR A 645 20.90 -28.46 -12.51
N ASP A 646 19.66 -28.90 -12.28
CA ASP A 646 18.55 -28.94 -13.22
C ASP A 646 17.68 -27.66 -13.17
N LEU A 647 17.96 -26.71 -12.27
CA LEU A 647 17.14 -25.52 -12.01
C LEU A 647 16.75 -24.78 -13.30
N ALA A 648 17.70 -24.56 -14.22
CA ALA A 648 17.45 -23.84 -15.47
C ALA A 648 16.54 -24.60 -16.45
N LYS A 649 16.44 -25.92 -16.33
CA LYS A 649 15.57 -26.78 -17.17
C LYS A 649 14.18 -26.95 -16.54
N ASN A 650 14.14 -27.14 -15.22
CA ASN A 650 12.95 -27.57 -14.48
C ASN A 650 12.24 -26.41 -13.75
N ALA A 651 12.75 -25.18 -13.80
CA ALA A 651 11.99 -24.00 -13.38
C ALA A 651 10.89 -23.64 -14.38
N PHE A 652 9.78 -23.10 -13.88
CA PHE A 652 8.55 -22.80 -14.61
C PHE A 652 7.96 -21.45 -14.19
N SER A 653 7.05 -20.90 -15.01
CA SER A 653 6.32 -19.66 -14.71
C SER A 653 4.99 -19.94 -14.00
N ALA A 654 4.43 -18.92 -13.36
CA ALA A 654 3.09 -18.96 -12.75
C ALA A 654 1.99 -19.30 -13.77
N TYR A 655 2.17 -18.99 -15.05
CA TYR A 655 1.19 -19.33 -16.10
C TYR A 655 0.92 -20.85 -16.23
N SER A 656 1.82 -21.74 -15.82
CA SER A 656 1.57 -23.19 -15.80
C SER A 656 0.78 -23.61 -14.56
N TRP A 657 -0.54 -23.36 -14.53
CA TRP A 657 -1.44 -23.71 -13.42
C TRP A 657 -1.37 -25.21 -13.07
N ASP A 658 -1.19 -26.08 -14.07
CA ASP A 658 -1.04 -27.53 -13.92
C ASP A 658 0.05 -27.91 -12.89
N LYS A 659 1.20 -27.22 -12.91
CA LYS A 659 2.35 -27.47 -12.03
C LYS A 659 2.09 -27.04 -10.59
N PHE A 660 1.12 -26.16 -10.35
CA PHE A 660 0.63 -25.79 -9.02
C PHE A 660 -0.50 -26.70 -8.52
N GLY A 661 -0.95 -27.65 -9.35
CA GLY A 661 -1.90 -28.70 -9.00
C GLY A 661 -3.32 -28.53 -9.56
N PHE A 662 -3.58 -27.49 -10.36
CA PHE A 662 -4.88 -27.32 -11.02
C PHE A 662 -5.12 -28.41 -12.06
N LYS A 663 -6.34 -28.96 -12.07
CA LYS A 663 -6.75 -30.04 -12.98
C LYS A 663 -8.20 -29.91 -13.38
N THR A 664 -8.47 -30.21 -14.64
CA THR A 664 -9.82 -30.34 -15.21
C THR A 664 -10.49 -31.66 -14.82
N PHE A 665 -11.80 -31.61 -14.65
CA PHE A 665 -12.67 -32.77 -14.48
C PHE A 665 -13.98 -32.54 -15.24
N ASP A 666 -14.47 -33.53 -15.97
CA ASP A 666 -15.85 -33.53 -16.47
C ASP A 666 -16.73 -34.20 -15.42
N ALA A 667 -17.73 -33.48 -14.92
CA ALA A 667 -18.59 -33.93 -13.84
C ALA A 667 -19.85 -34.62 -14.36
N GLY A 668 -20.41 -34.11 -15.47
CA GLY A 668 -21.65 -34.58 -16.08
C GLY A 668 -22.67 -33.46 -16.35
N ASN A 669 -23.94 -33.87 -16.50
CA ASN A 669 -25.12 -33.03 -16.69
C ASN A 669 -26.11 -33.13 -15.52
N GLU A 670 -25.82 -33.99 -14.55
CA GLU A 670 -26.64 -34.33 -13.40
C GLU A 670 -26.61 -33.20 -12.35
N TYR A 671 -27.77 -32.78 -11.86
CA TYR A 671 -27.85 -31.79 -10.78
C TYR A 671 -27.49 -32.42 -9.42
N ILE A 672 -27.87 -33.69 -9.22
CA ILE A 672 -27.60 -34.53 -8.07
C ILE A 672 -26.76 -35.74 -8.49
N TYR A 673 -25.67 -36.02 -7.78
CA TYR A 673 -24.78 -37.13 -8.13
C TYR A 673 -25.12 -38.44 -7.40
N ASP A 674 -25.28 -39.52 -8.17
CA ASP A 674 -25.39 -40.89 -7.68
C ASP A 674 -24.07 -41.32 -6.96
N ILE A 675 -24.15 -41.55 -5.64
CA ILE A 675 -23.01 -41.95 -4.81
C ILE A 675 -23.25 -43.37 -4.27
N LYS A 676 -22.31 -44.30 -4.54
CA LYS A 676 -22.37 -45.69 -4.07
C LYS A 676 -22.69 -45.78 -2.58
N GLY A 677 -23.76 -46.50 -2.24
CA GLY A 677 -24.16 -46.76 -0.85
C GLY A 677 -25.02 -45.67 -0.20
N LEU A 678 -25.25 -44.54 -0.89
CA LEU A 678 -26.30 -43.59 -0.55
C LEU A 678 -27.56 -43.91 -1.39
N HIS A 679 -28.76 -43.69 -0.85
CA HIS A 679 -30.06 -43.82 -1.55
C HIS A 679 -30.23 -45.11 -2.40
N ASN A 680 -29.64 -46.23 -1.97
CA ASN A 680 -29.55 -47.51 -2.70
C ASN A 680 -28.78 -47.48 -4.04
N PHE A 681 -28.02 -46.44 -4.37
CA PHE A 681 -27.15 -46.42 -5.55
C PHE A 681 -26.03 -47.46 -5.44
N ILE A 682 -25.91 -48.30 -6.46
CA ILE A 682 -25.03 -49.49 -6.46
C ILE A 682 -23.58 -49.13 -6.84
N ARG A 683 -23.37 -47.97 -7.46
CA ARG A 683 -22.08 -47.47 -7.98
C ARG A 683 -22.06 -45.94 -7.96
N THR A 684 -20.86 -45.36 -8.06
CA THR A 684 -20.64 -43.94 -8.37
C THR A 684 -20.12 -43.88 -9.79
N ASP A 685 -20.87 -43.31 -10.74
CA ASP A 685 -20.47 -43.28 -12.15
C ASP A 685 -19.62 -42.06 -12.53
N SER A 686 -19.78 -40.93 -11.83
CA SER A 686 -18.99 -39.73 -12.10
C SER A 686 -17.54 -39.89 -11.61
N LEU A 687 -16.59 -39.73 -12.55
CA LEU A 687 -15.15 -39.73 -12.25
C LEU A 687 -14.73 -38.54 -11.40
N PHE A 688 -15.38 -37.38 -11.60
CA PHE A 688 -15.21 -36.20 -10.76
C PHE A 688 -15.55 -36.50 -9.30
N ILE A 689 -16.74 -37.05 -9.04
CA ILE A 689 -17.18 -37.41 -7.68
C ILE A 689 -16.27 -38.48 -7.08
N SER A 690 -15.82 -39.45 -7.88
CA SER A 690 -14.87 -40.48 -7.44
C SER A 690 -13.52 -39.88 -6.99
N GLU A 691 -12.98 -38.90 -7.72
CA GLU A 691 -11.77 -38.17 -7.33
C GLU A 691 -12.02 -37.30 -6.09
N LEU A 692 -13.14 -36.59 -6.02
CA LEU A 692 -13.52 -35.75 -4.86
C LEU A 692 -13.65 -36.61 -3.58
N TRP A 693 -14.33 -37.75 -3.65
CA TRP A 693 -14.46 -38.71 -2.55
C TRP A 693 -13.10 -39.20 -2.07
N SER A 694 -12.13 -39.41 -2.98
CA SER A 694 -10.75 -39.79 -2.62
C SER A 694 -9.94 -38.69 -1.90
N LYS A 695 -10.37 -37.42 -1.97
CA LYS A 695 -9.80 -36.30 -1.19
C LYS A 695 -10.47 -36.15 0.18
N LEU A 696 -11.73 -36.57 0.28
CA LEU A 696 -12.53 -36.53 1.50
C LEU A 696 -12.34 -37.79 2.38
N ASP A 697 -11.97 -38.93 1.78
CA ASP A 697 -11.52 -40.15 2.47
C ASP A 697 -10.11 -39.95 3.07
N VAL A 698 -10.07 -39.17 4.15
CA VAL A 698 -8.86 -38.83 4.90
C VAL A 698 -8.49 -39.91 5.92
N THR A 699 -9.41 -40.81 6.30
CA THR A 699 -9.10 -41.96 7.17
C THR A 699 -8.73 -43.22 6.39
N LYS A 700 -9.14 -43.39 5.12
CA LYS A 700 -8.77 -44.53 4.27
C LYS A 700 -9.11 -45.86 4.92
N ASN A 701 -10.23 -45.86 5.65
CA ASN A 701 -10.65 -46.94 6.51
C ASN A 701 -11.21 -48.09 5.66
N LYS A 702 -10.34 -49.02 5.26
CA LYS A 702 -10.65 -50.20 4.43
C LYS A 702 -11.77 -51.13 4.94
N ASN A 703 -12.35 -50.86 6.10
CA ASN A 703 -13.50 -51.56 6.66
C ASN A 703 -14.81 -50.73 6.62
N LYS A 704 -14.78 -49.54 6.00
CA LYS A 704 -15.92 -48.67 5.72
C LYS A 704 -15.91 -48.27 4.24
N ASP A 705 -17.00 -48.52 3.54
CA ASP A 705 -17.24 -47.99 2.19
C ASP A 705 -17.83 -46.56 2.20
N LEU A 706 -18.00 -45.95 3.38
CA LEU A 706 -18.72 -44.68 3.60
C LEU A 706 -17.92 -43.73 4.51
N ILE A 707 -17.78 -42.48 4.05
CA ILE A 707 -17.25 -41.34 4.82
C ILE A 707 -18.33 -40.90 5.82
N ASP A 708 -18.00 -40.75 7.11
CA ASP A 708 -18.94 -40.23 8.11
C ASP A 708 -18.80 -38.71 8.35
N ILE A 709 -19.81 -38.09 8.96
CA ILE A 709 -19.87 -36.63 9.17
C ILE A 709 -18.69 -36.05 9.96
N ASN A 710 -18.03 -36.83 10.82
CA ASN A 710 -16.86 -36.38 11.57
C ASN A 710 -15.60 -36.47 10.72
N GLU A 711 -15.47 -37.51 9.90
CA GLU A 711 -14.43 -37.60 8.88
C GLU A 711 -14.57 -36.48 7.84
N LEU A 712 -15.79 -36.21 7.37
CA LEU A 712 -16.08 -35.12 6.43
C LEU A 712 -15.71 -33.75 7.03
N ARG A 713 -16.09 -33.47 8.29
CA ARG A 713 -15.65 -32.25 9.00
C ARG A 713 -14.12 -32.17 9.12
N LEU A 714 -13.48 -33.27 9.50
CA LEU A 714 -12.03 -33.37 9.62
C LEU A 714 -11.31 -33.18 8.27
N ALA A 715 -11.88 -33.66 7.16
CA ALA A 715 -11.33 -33.44 5.83
C ALA A 715 -11.35 -31.94 5.48
N TYR A 716 -12.54 -31.32 5.52
CA TYR A 716 -12.72 -29.90 5.21
C TYR A 716 -12.00 -28.94 6.18
N SER A 717 -11.63 -29.36 7.39
CA SER A 717 -10.82 -28.55 8.32
C SER A 717 -9.31 -28.60 8.06
N THR A 718 -8.82 -29.40 7.11
CA THR A 718 -7.39 -29.49 6.77
C THR A 718 -7.02 -28.72 5.51
N LEU A 719 -5.92 -27.96 5.59
CA LEU A 719 -5.46 -27.09 4.52
C LEU A 719 -4.99 -27.90 3.29
N GLU A 720 -4.48 -29.12 3.47
CA GLU A 720 -4.15 -30.04 2.37
C GLU A 720 -5.37 -30.39 1.51
N THR A 721 -6.49 -30.73 2.15
CA THR A 721 -7.73 -31.09 1.46
C THR A 721 -8.38 -29.86 0.84
N GLN A 722 -8.36 -28.70 1.52
CA GLN A 722 -8.80 -27.42 0.95
C GLN A 722 -7.99 -27.03 -0.30
N GLU A 723 -6.66 -27.13 -0.24
CA GLU A 723 -5.76 -26.81 -1.37
C GLU A 723 -5.92 -27.80 -2.53
N ALA A 724 -6.23 -29.08 -2.24
CA ALA A 724 -6.50 -30.08 -3.26
C ALA A 724 -7.85 -29.85 -3.97
N ILE A 725 -8.94 -29.64 -3.21
CA ILE A 725 -10.28 -29.50 -3.78
C ILE A 725 -10.46 -28.14 -4.48
N SER A 726 -9.83 -27.06 -3.99
CA SER A 726 -9.94 -25.73 -4.63
C SER A 726 -9.26 -25.64 -6.01
N LYS A 727 -8.49 -26.66 -6.37
CA LYS A 727 -7.79 -26.82 -7.65
C LYS A 727 -8.47 -27.80 -8.61
N MET A 728 -9.62 -28.36 -8.22
CA MET A 728 -10.46 -29.16 -9.10
C MET A 728 -11.32 -28.22 -9.95
N VAL A 729 -10.95 -28.05 -11.22
CA VAL A 729 -11.64 -27.20 -12.19
C VAL A 729 -12.70 -28.04 -12.90
N CYS A 730 -13.97 -27.79 -12.60
CA CYS A 730 -15.04 -28.73 -12.88
C CYS A 730 -15.91 -28.26 -14.06
N LYS A 731 -15.98 -29.04 -15.14
CA LYS A 731 -16.89 -28.86 -16.27
C LYS A 731 -18.21 -29.57 -15.98
N HIS A 732 -19.31 -28.85 -16.09
CA HIS A 732 -20.66 -29.31 -15.71
C HIS A 732 -21.73 -28.32 -16.25
N THR A 733 -23.02 -28.62 -16.11
CA THR A 733 -24.11 -27.68 -16.43
C THR A 733 -24.31 -26.63 -15.33
N LEU A 734 -24.20 -25.33 -15.69
CA LEU A 734 -24.33 -24.19 -14.77
C LEU A 734 -25.60 -24.27 -13.90
N GLU A 735 -25.45 -24.01 -12.59
CA GLU A 735 -26.53 -24.05 -11.58
C GLU A 735 -27.75 -23.19 -11.95
N TRP A 736 -27.58 -22.12 -12.72
CA TRP A 736 -28.66 -21.20 -13.13
C TRP A 736 -29.31 -21.54 -14.48
N ALA A 737 -28.94 -22.69 -15.07
CA ALA A 737 -29.32 -23.13 -16.42
C ALA A 737 -30.06 -24.48 -16.49
N TYR A 738 -30.41 -25.08 -15.35
CA TYR A 738 -31.25 -26.28 -15.30
C TYR A 738 -32.73 -25.94 -15.55
N THR A 739 -33.51 -26.88 -16.07
CA THR A 739 -34.98 -26.72 -16.12
C THR A 739 -35.64 -27.22 -14.82
N PRO A 740 -36.81 -26.67 -14.44
CA PRO A 740 -37.61 -27.16 -13.31
C PRO A 740 -37.81 -28.68 -13.32
N LYS A 741 -38.11 -29.21 -14.51
CA LYS A 741 -38.38 -30.63 -14.73
C LYS A 741 -37.17 -31.55 -14.53
N GLN A 742 -35.96 -31.13 -14.92
CA GLN A 742 -34.75 -31.95 -14.68
C GLN A 742 -34.50 -32.12 -13.18
N ILE A 743 -34.56 -31.01 -12.43
CA ILE A 743 -34.37 -31.04 -10.97
C ILE A 743 -35.50 -31.82 -10.29
N SER A 744 -36.75 -31.67 -10.73
CA SER A 744 -37.88 -32.41 -10.15
C SER A 744 -37.81 -33.91 -10.46
N GLU A 745 -37.40 -34.34 -11.66
CA GLU A 745 -37.19 -35.75 -12.02
C GLU A 745 -36.03 -36.39 -11.24
N GLU A 746 -34.96 -35.65 -10.92
CA GLU A 746 -33.88 -36.13 -10.06
C GLU A 746 -34.27 -36.21 -8.58
N VAL A 747 -34.85 -35.14 -8.01
CA VAL A 747 -35.34 -35.12 -6.61
C VAL A 747 -36.46 -36.15 -6.39
N SER A 748 -37.27 -36.43 -7.41
CA SER A 748 -38.31 -37.47 -7.40
C SER A 748 -37.74 -38.83 -6.97
N LYS A 749 -36.56 -39.22 -7.48
CA LYS A 749 -35.88 -40.48 -7.14
C LYS A 749 -35.56 -40.58 -5.63
N ILE A 750 -35.09 -39.48 -5.04
CA ILE A 750 -34.76 -39.40 -3.60
C ILE A 750 -36.04 -39.53 -2.77
N TYR A 751 -37.14 -38.88 -3.18
CA TYR A 751 -38.42 -39.06 -2.49
C TYR A 751 -38.95 -40.48 -2.63
N ASP A 752 -38.81 -41.16 -3.77
CA ASP A 752 -39.20 -42.58 -3.89
C ASP A 752 -38.35 -43.48 -2.99
N TYR A 753 -37.04 -43.22 -2.87
CA TYR A 753 -36.18 -43.93 -1.92
C TYR A 753 -36.69 -43.76 -0.48
N TYR A 754 -36.93 -42.54 0.00
CA TYR A 754 -37.39 -42.36 1.38
C TYR A 754 -38.79 -42.93 1.61
N ILE A 755 -39.71 -42.80 0.65
CA ILE A 755 -41.05 -43.42 0.74
C ILE A 755 -40.93 -44.94 0.84
N SER A 756 -39.96 -45.57 0.17
CA SER A 756 -39.72 -47.02 0.26
C SER A 756 -39.17 -47.53 1.60
N LEU A 757 -38.84 -46.62 2.54
CA LEU A 757 -38.40 -46.95 3.90
C LEU A 757 -39.51 -46.81 4.96
N GLU A 758 -40.61 -46.16 4.63
CA GLU A 758 -41.72 -45.87 5.54
C GLU A 758 -42.79 -46.98 5.54
N ASP A 759 -43.76 -46.92 6.45
CA ASP A 759 -44.82 -47.93 6.53
C ASP A 759 -45.76 -47.84 5.29
N PRO A 760 -46.09 -48.97 4.62
CA PRO A 760 -47.05 -48.99 3.51
C PRO A 760 -48.41 -48.34 3.82
N SER A 761 -48.83 -48.23 5.08
CA SER A 761 -50.08 -47.54 5.44
C SER A 761 -50.05 -46.02 5.17
N VAL A 762 -48.87 -45.38 5.18
CA VAL A 762 -48.71 -43.94 4.91
C VAL A 762 -48.22 -43.62 3.49
N GLU A 763 -47.90 -44.64 2.68
CA GLU A 763 -47.36 -44.50 1.32
C GLU A 763 -48.23 -43.58 0.43
N GLY A 764 -49.56 -43.64 0.57
CA GLY A 764 -50.49 -42.79 -0.18
C GLY A 764 -50.42 -41.31 0.19
N GLU A 765 -50.32 -41.00 1.49
CA GLU A 765 -50.18 -39.62 1.98
C GLU A 765 -48.82 -39.03 1.59
N LEU A 766 -47.76 -39.83 1.73
CA LEU A 766 -46.40 -39.41 1.35
C LEU A 766 -46.25 -39.19 -0.16
N LYS A 767 -46.96 -39.93 -1.02
CA LYS A 767 -46.97 -39.70 -2.47
C LYS A 767 -47.66 -38.39 -2.88
N GLU A 768 -48.77 -38.03 -2.23
CA GLU A 768 -49.41 -36.74 -2.50
C GLU A 768 -48.59 -35.58 -1.90
N LEU A 769 -47.95 -35.76 -0.74
CA LEU A 769 -46.99 -34.79 -0.19
C LEU A 769 -45.76 -34.62 -1.10
N LYS A 770 -45.21 -35.72 -1.64
CA LYS A 770 -44.13 -35.69 -2.65
C LYS A 770 -44.54 -34.84 -3.85
N LYS A 771 -45.73 -35.06 -4.40
CA LYS A 771 -46.27 -34.31 -5.53
C LYS A 771 -46.39 -32.81 -5.23
N GLN A 772 -46.91 -32.44 -4.05
CA GLN A 772 -46.96 -31.04 -3.60
C GLN A 772 -45.56 -30.42 -3.44
N LYS A 773 -44.60 -31.18 -2.90
CA LYS A 773 -43.21 -30.73 -2.72
C LYS A 773 -42.46 -30.60 -4.05
N LEU A 774 -42.71 -31.48 -5.03
CA LEU A 774 -42.15 -31.37 -6.37
C LEU A 774 -42.74 -30.19 -7.14
N GLN A 775 -44.05 -29.93 -7.07
CA GLN A 775 -44.65 -28.75 -7.68
C GLN A 775 -44.08 -27.45 -7.10
N GLY A 776 -44.00 -27.34 -5.76
CA GLY A 776 -43.39 -26.16 -5.12
C GLY A 776 -41.89 -25.98 -5.42
N LEU A 777 -41.18 -27.08 -5.71
CA LEU A 777 -39.80 -27.05 -6.19
C LEU A 777 -39.73 -26.59 -7.66
N GLU A 778 -40.64 -27.03 -8.53
CA GLU A 778 -40.71 -26.57 -9.91
C GLU A 778 -41.02 -25.05 -9.97
N GLU A 779 -41.99 -24.57 -9.20
CA GLU A 779 -42.32 -23.15 -9.04
C GLU A 779 -41.16 -22.32 -8.46
N GLN A 780 -40.34 -22.91 -7.59
CA GLN A 780 -39.12 -22.27 -7.08
C GLN A 780 -38.03 -22.20 -8.15
N VAL A 781 -37.76 -23.32 -8.84
CA VAL A 781 -36.72 -23.40 -9.87
C VAL A 781 -37.06 -22.51 -11.06
N GLU A 782 -38.31 -22.45 -11.50
CA GLU A 782 -38.75 -21.57 -12.60
C GLU A 782 -38.42 -20.09 -12.34
N LYS A 783 -38.52 -19.64 -11.08
CA LYS A 783 -38.14 -18.27 -10.70
C LYS A 783 -36.63 -18.07 -10.55
N MET A 784 -35.88 -19.06 -10.07
CA MET A 784 -34.44 -18.94 -9.82
C MET A 784 -33.60 -19.08 -11.10
N MET A 785 -34.06 -19.83 -12.10
CA MET A 785 -33.30 -20.11 -13.32
C MET A 785 -33.45 -18.97 -14.32
N PHE A 786 -32.34 -18.32 -14.68
CA PHE A 786 -32.35 -17.12 -15.52
C PHE A 786 -31.44 -17.22 -16.76
N TRP A 787 -30.64 -18.29 -16.89
CA TRP A 787 -29.61 -18.37 -17.91
C TRP A 787 -30.14 -18.43 -19.34
N GLU A 788 -31.25 -19.15 -19.57
CA GLU A 788 -31.89 -19.21 -20.89
C GLU A 788 -32.46 -17.84 -21.32
N GLU A 789 -33.12 -17.12 -20.42
CA GLU A 789 -33.60 -15.76 -20.71
C GLU A 789 -32.43 -14.80 -20.96
N LEU A 790 -31.37 -14.89 -20.16
CA LEU A 790 -30.16 -14.08 -20.27
C LEU A 790 -29.48 -14.24 -21.64
N LYS A 791 -29.36 -15.47 -22.16
CA LYS A 791 -28.80 -15.73 -23.49
C LYS A 791 -29.57 -15.09 -24.64
N THR A 792 -30.87 -14.83 -24.48
CA THR A 792 -31.67 -14.14 -25.52
C THR A 792 -31.47 -12.61 -25.54
N LYS A 793 -30.80 -12.01 -24.55
CA LYS A 793 -30.67 -10.56 -24.44
C LYS A 793 -29.58 -10.03 -25.38
N VAL A 794 -30.02 -9.39 -26.47
CA VAL A 794 -29.14 -8.66 -27.38
C VAL A 794 -28.65 -7.36 -26.73
N TYR A 795 -27.35 -7.10 -26.79
CA TYR A 795 -26.77 -5.80 -26.47
C TYR A 795 -26.63 -4.97 -27.75
N THR A 796 -27.38 -3.88 -27.86
CA THR A 796 -27.17 -2.84 -28.86
C THR A 796 -26.25 -1.77 -28.26
N PRO A 797 -25.08 -1.47 -28.85
CA PRO A 797 -24.29 -0.31 -28.45
C PRO A 797 -25.12 0.98 -28.59
N PRO A 798 -25.00 1.96 -27.67
CA PRO A 798 -25.58 3.28 -27.90
C PRO A 798 -24.99 3.89 -29.18
N GLU A 799 -25.77 4.69 -29.91
CA GLU A 799 -25.24 5.49 -31.00
C GLU A 799 -24.13 6.42 -30.45
N PRO A 800 -23.02 6.62 -31.18
CA PRO A 800 -21.96 7.51 -30.72
C PRO A 800 -22.51 8.93 -30.60
N GLU A 801 -22.44 9.51 -29.41
CA GLU A 801 -22.92 10.88 -29.18
C GLU A 801 -22.18 11.85 -30.12
N PRO A 802 -22.90 12.72 -30.85
CA PRO A 802 -22.27 13.69 -31.74
C PRO A 802 -21.45 14.68 -30.91
N GLU A 803 -20.18 14.90 -31.27
CA GLU A 803 -19.24 15.75 -30.50
C GLU A 803 -19.84 17.11 -30.10
N THR A 804 -20.38 17.20 -28.88
CA THR A 804 -20.83 18.46 -28.29
C THR A 804 -19.62 19.27 -27.86
N LYS A 805 -19.05 20.00 -28.82
CA LYS A 805 -18.03 21.04 -28.59
C LYS A 805 -18.64 22.17 -27.77
N GLU A 806 -18.62 22.01 -26.44
CA GLU A 806 -19.09 23.01 -25.49
C GLU A 806 -18.42 24.36 -25.77
N ARG A 807 -19.24 25.40 -25.89
CA ARG A 807 -18.75 26.70 -26.34
C ARG A 807 -18.12 27.45 -25.16
N PRO A 808 -16.89 28.00 -25.29
CA PRO A 808 -16.16 28.62 -24.17
C PRO A 808 -16.90 29.75 -23.42
N GLU A 809 -17.90 30.34 -24.07
CA GLU A 809 -18.73 31.43 -23.56
C GLU A 809 -19.57 31.02 -22.33
N GLN A 810 -19.95 29.75 -22.21
CA GLN A 810 -20.77 29.26 -21.11
C GLN A 810 -19.94 29.09 -19.82
N VAL A 811 -18.74 28.52 -19.94
CA VAL A 811 -17.73 28.41 -18.86
C VAL A 811 -17.31 29.80 -18.35
N ALA A 812 -17.14 30.77 -19.26
CA ALA A 812 -16.81 32.15 -18.90
C ALA A 812 -17.92 32.85 -18.09
N LEU A 813 -19.18 32.41 -18.20
CA LEU A 813 -20.29 32.97 -17.45
C LEU A 813 -20.33 32.43 -16.01
N GLU A 814 -20.08 31.13 -15.82
CA GLU A 814 -20.06 30.50 -14.49
C GLU A 814 -18.84 30.96 -13.65
N LEU A 815 -17.65 31.05 -14.25
CA LEU A 815 -16.45 31.59 -13.59
C LEU A 815 -16.65 33.03 -13.06
N LYS A 816 -17.51 33.80 -13.73
CA LYS A 816 -17.85 35.17 -13.32
C LYS A 816 -18.90 35.22 -12.21
N ALA A 817 -19.80 34.23 -12.13
CA ALA A 817 -20.74 34.08 -11.02
C ALA A 817 -20.05 33.64 -9.71
N LEU A 818 -18.93 32.91 -9.81
CA LEU A 818 -18.12 32.43 -8.68
C LEU A 818 -17.14 33.47 -8.10
N GLY A 819 -17.06 34.68 -8.66
CA GLY A 819 -16.22 35.77 -8.11
C GLY A 819 -14.71 35.56 -8.21
N ILE A 820 -14.25 34.65 -9.08
CA ILE A 820 -12.84 34.21 -9.19
C ILE A 820 -11.92 35.28 -9.81
N ILE A 821 -12.49 36.33 -10.43
CA ILE A 821 -11.75 37.38 -11.13
C ILE A 821 -12.14 38.74 -10.55
N ASP A 822 -11.17 39.45 -9.97
CA ASP A 822 -11.33 40.83 -9.51
C ASP A 822 -10.19 41.71 -10.07
N TYR A 823 -10.51 42.95 -10.42
CA TYR A 823 -9.67 43.94 -11.13
C TYR A 823 -9.25 43.56 -12.59
N PRO A 824 -9.05 44.55 -13.49
CA PRO A 824 -9.99 44.62 -14.62
C PRO A 824 -9.33 44.64 -16.01
N TYR A 825 -9.89 43.83 -16.92
CA TYR A 825 -9.74 44.04 -18.36
C TYR A 825 -10.93 44.83 -18.92
N LYS A 826 -10.65 45.90 -19.67
CA LYS A 826 -11.67 46.61 -20.45
C LYS A 826 -12.09 45.74 -21.64
N LEU A 827 -13.30 45.20 -21.64
CA LEU A 827 -13.94 44.78 -22.88
C LEU A 827 -14.34 46.01 -23.68
N THR A 828 -13.72 46.21 -24.84
CA THR A 828 -14.32 46.98 -25.94
C THR A 828 -15.18 46.03 -26.75
N THR A 829 -16.49 46.09 -26.55
CA THR A 829 -17.47 45.26 -27.26
C THR A 829 -17.55 45.64 -28.73
N ALA A 830 -17.40 44.67 -29.63
CA ALA A 830 -17.82 44.81 -31.02
C ALA A 830 -19.34 44.63 -31.11
N ASN A 831 -20.01 45.49 -31.87
CA ASN A 831 -21.40 45.28 -32.27
C ASN A 831 -21.44 44.66 -33.68
N ASP A 832 -22.33 43.69 -33.83
CA ASP A 832 -22.84 43.09 -35.07
C ASP A 832 -23.69 44.12 -35.88
N PRO A 833 -24.20 43.85 -37.12
CA PRO A 833 -24.01 42.66 -37.98
C PRO A 833 -23.96 42.89 -39.54
N ILE A 834 -23.83 41.78 -40.31
CA ILE A 834 -24.17 41.53 -41.75
C ILE A 834 -23.75 42.54 -42.87
N LEU A 835 -22.93 42.12 -43.85
CA LEU A 835 -23.40 41.84 -45.24
C LEU A 835 -22.36 41.22 -46.20
N ASN A 836 -22.89 40.59 -47.27
CA ASN A 836 -22.18 39.91 -48.37
C ASN A 836 -21.50 40.87 -49.36
N VAL A 837 -20.50 40.37 -50.11
CA VAL A 837 -20.54 40.12 -51.59
C VAL A 837 -19.13 39.71 -52.10
N ALA A 838 -19.07 38.87 -53.12
CA ALA A 838 -17.85 38.40 -53.82
C ALA A 838 -17.89 38.88 -55.31
N PRO A 839 -16.99 38.48 -56.24
CA PRO A 839 -15.69 37.79 -56.15
C PRO A 839 -14.58 38.56 -56.95
N VAL A 840 -13.55 37.84 -57.45
CA VAL A 840 -12.75 38.03 -58.71
C VAL A 840 -11.22 37.95 -58.51
N ASP A 841 -10.58 37.13 -59.37
CA ASP A 841 -9.14 36.85 -59.53
C ASP A 841 -8.39 37.91 -60.40
N PRO A 842 -7.13 37.71 -60.87
CA PRO A 842 -5.90 37.16 -60.27
C PRO A 842 -4.75 38.20 -60.36
N VAL A 843 -3.46 37.78 -60.23
CA VAL A 843 -2.32 38.04 -61.19
C VAL A 843 -0.94 37.92 -60.51
N GLU A 844 -0.10 37.04 -61.08
CA GLU A 844 1.37 37.06 -61.32
C GLU A 844 2.27 38.07 -60.54
N ASN A 845 3.49 37.74 -60.07
CA ASN A 845 4.58 37.16 -60.87
C ASN A 845 5.64 36.39 -60.03
N ASP A 846 5.95 35.16 -60.49
CA ASP A 846 7.26 34.62 -60.94
C ASP A 846 8.52 35.49 -60.68
N ILE A 847 9.65 34.97 -60.18
CA ILE A 847 10.84 34.47 -60.92
C ILE A 847 11.93 34.12 -59.85
N HIS A 848 12.75 33.04 -59.86
CA HIS A 848 12.89 31.82 -60.70
C HIS A 848 13.85 30.79 -60.04
N ALA A 849 13.72 29.49 -60.40
CA ALA A 849 14.77 28.45 -60.64
C ALA A 849 15.84 28.05 -59.57
N PRO A 850 16.48 26.84 -59.66
CA PRO A 850 16.27 25.73 -60.62
C PRO A 850 15.77 24.40 -60.00
N THR A 851 15.58 23.39 -60.87
CA THR A 851 14.94 22.08 -60.63
C THR A 851 15.91 20.92 -60.27
N PRO A 852 15.41 19.73 -59.87
CA PRO A 852 16.18 18.73 -59.11
C PRO A 852 16.66 17.49 -59.92
N ASP A 853 17.50 16.66 -59.27
CA ASP A 853 17.70 15.25 -59.61
C ASP A 853 16.54 14.37 -59.11
N PRO A 854 16.23 13.23 -59.77
CA PRO A 854 15.09 12.38 -59.43
C PRO A 854 15.36 11.47 -58.23
N VAL A 855 14.38 11.35 -57.33
CA VAL A 855 14.27 10.29 -56.32
C VAL A 855 13.05 9.43 -56.66
N GLU A 856 13.17 8.12 -56.47
CA GLU A 856 12.14 7.15 -56.85
C GLU A 856 10.82 7.39 -56.10
N THR A 857 9.70 7.19 -56.81
CA THR A 857 8.36 7.15 -56.23
C THR A 857 8.18 5.88 -55.41
N VAL A 858 8.50 5.93 -54.13
CA VAL A 858 7.92 5.02 -53.15
C VAL A 858 6.48 5.49 -52.90
N GLU A 859 5.50 4.61 -53.10
CA GLU A 859 4.10 4.90 -52.80
C GLU A 859 3.93 5.23 -51.30
N PRO A 860 2.97 6.11 -50.94
CA PRO A 860 2.72 6.39 -49.53
C PRO A 860 2.26 5.11 -48.84
N ILE A 861 3.11 4.55 -47.99
CA ILE A 861 2.71 3.50 -47.05
C ILE A 861 1.61 4.09 -46.18
N GLU A 862 0.37 3.63 -46.36
CA GLU A 862 -0.66 3.82 -45.36
C GLU A 862 -0.18 3.16 -44.07
N ILE A 863 0.32 3.98 -43.15
CA ILE A 863 0.44 3.58 -41.75
C ILE A 863 -0.99 3.51 -41.23
N VAL A 864 -1.62 2.36 -41.49
CA VAL A 864 -2.78 1.92 -40.73
C VAL A 864 -2.28 1.77 -39.30
N GLU A 865 -2.49 2.80 -38.49
CA GLU A 865 -2.43 2.65 -37.05
C GLU A 865 -3.52 1.63 -36.69
N GLU A 866 -3.09 0.39 -36.47
CA GLU A 866 -3.96 -0.69 -36.01
C GLU A 866 -4.43 -0.32 -34.61
N GLN A 867 -5.53 0.43 -34.55
CA GLN A 867 -6.21 0.76 -33.31
C GLN A 867 -6.49 -0.55 -32.59
N VAL A 868 -5.87 -0.72 -31.41
CA VAL A 868 -6.03 -1.93 -30.60
C VAL A 868 -7.49 -2.03 -30.19
N LYS A 869 -8.27 -2.75 -31.00
CA LYS A 869 -9.72 -2.85 -30.91
C LYS A 869 -10.08 -3.30 -29.49
N ALA A 870 -10.89 -2.50 -28.80
CA ALA A 870 -11.30 -2.83 -27.43
C ALA A 870 -11.90 -4.25 -27.40
N PRO A 871 -11.50 -5.11 -26.44
CA PRO A 871 -11.82 -6.53 -26.47
C PRO A 871 -13.33 -6.76 -26.51
N GLU A 872 -13.76 -7.64 -27.40
CA GLU A 872 -15.16 -7.76 -27.80
C GLU A 872 -16.07 -8.19 -26.63
N ARG A 873 -17.35 -7.77 -26.67
CA ARG A 873 -18.33 -8.10 -25.63
C ARG A 873 -18.92 -9.49 -25.91
N LEU A 874 -18.31 -10.51 -25.31
CA LEU A 874 -18.65 -11.92 -25.47
C LEU A 874 -19.65 -12.35 -24.40
N MET A 875 -20.87 -12.69 -24.82
CA MET A 875 -21.87 -13.31 -23.96
C MET A 875 -21.62 -14.83 -23.89
N PRO A 876 -21.63 -15.46 -22.71
CA PRO A 876 -21.68 -16.92 -22.62
C PRO A 876 -22.93 -17.47 -23.34
N ASP A 877 -22.73 -18.41 -24.25
CA ASP A 877 -23.76 -19.05 -25.08
C ASP A 877 -24.08 -20.50 -24.65
N THR A 878 -23.09 -21.18 -24.08
CA THR A 878 -23.18 -22.53 -23.54
C THR A 878 -23.80 -22.59 -22.14
N ASN A 879 -24.39 -23.75 -21.80
CA ASN A 879 -24.79 -24.10 -20.43
C ASN A 879 -23.68 -24.86 -19.69
N HIS A 880 -22.70 -25.40 -20.42
CA HIS A 880 -21.59 -26.17 -19.88
C HIS A 880 -20.37 -25.29 -19.66
N VAL A 881 -19.93 -25.17 -18.41
CA VAL A 881 -18.88 -24.24 -18.01
C VAL A 881 -17.88 -24.90 -17.07
N TYR A 882 -16.62 -24.49 -17.16
CA TYR A 882 -15.54 -24.93 -16.27
C TYR A 882 -15.44 -23.98 -15.08
N HIS A 883 -15.82 -24.45 -13.89
CA HIS A 883 -15.77 -23.68 -12.65
C HIS A 883 -14.43 -23.81 -11.91
N PHE A 884 -13.98 -22.70 -11.33
CA PHE A 884 -12.80 -22.60 -10.48
C PHE A 884 -13.21 -22.15 -9.07
N HIS A 885 -12.49 -22.56 -8.01
CA HIS A 885 -12.71 -21.98 -6.68
C HIS A 885 -12.28 -20.49 -6.72
N PRO A 886 -13.19 -19.51 -6.49
CA PRO A 886 -12.87 -18.09 -6.75
C PRO A 886 -11.64 -17.58 -6.00
N ILE A 887 -11.50 -17.89 -4.70
CA ILE A 887 -10.32 -17.46 -3.91
C ILE A 887 -9.01 -18.14 -4.38
N ALA A 888 -9.02 -19.42 -4.79
CA ALA A 888 -7.81 -20.07 -5.31
C ALA A 888 -7.42 -19.52 -6.68
N PHE A 889 -8.40 -19.22 -7.53
CA PHE A 889 -8.19 -18.52 -8.80
C PHE A 889 -7.54 -17.14 -8.57
N ILE A 890 -8.07 -16.32 -7.66
CA ILE A 890 -7.50 -15.03 -7.28
C ILE A 890 -6.08 -15.19 -6.72
N ASN A 891 -5.85 -16.15 -5.81
CA ASN A 891 -4.54 -16.39 -5.21
C ASN A 891 -3.50 -16.80 -6.25
N HIS A 892 -3.88 -17.59 -7.26
CA HIS A 892 -2.99 -17.96 -8.35
C HIS A 892 -2.76 -16.81 -9.34
N MET A 893 -3.80 -16.05 -9.70
CA MET A 893 -3.66 -14.84 -10.53
C MET A 893 -2.70 -13.81 -9.93
N LYS A 894 -2.64 -13.72 -8.60
CA LYS A 894 -1.65 -12.88 -7.88
C LYS A 894 -0.21 -13.39 -7.94
N LEU A 895 0.03 -14.65 -8.28
CA LEU A 895 1.39 -15.15 -8.57
C LEU A 895 1.91 -14.65 -9.92
N ILE A 896 0.99 -14.47 -10.87
CA ILE A 896 1.22 -14.00 -12.25
C ILE A 896 1.32 -12.46 -12.29
N TYR A 897 0.27 -11.75 -11.85
CA TYR A 897 0.13 -10.30 -11.99
C TYR A 897 0.44 -9.51 -10.72
N GLY A 898 0.81 -10.18 -9.63
CA GLY A 898 1.03 -9.56 -8.32
C GLY A 898 -0.27 -9.28 -7.56
N SER A 899 -0.12 -8.85 -6.30
CA SER A 899 -1.26 -8.48 -5.45
C SER A 899 -1.83 -7.12 -5.84
N GLY A 900 -2.92 -7.11 -6.63
CA GLY A 900 -3.72 -5.94 -7.00
C GLY A 900 -4.47 -5.24 -5.83
N GLY A 901 -3.91 -5.33 -4.62
CA GLY A 901 -4.35 -4.66 -3.39
C GLY A 901 -3.22 -4.52 -2.36
N GLY A 902 -1.95 -4.64 -2.78
CA GLY A 902 -0.79 -4.75 -1.88
C GLY A 902 0.44 -3.97 -2.34
N ASP A 903 0.40 -2.64 -2.22
CA ASP A 903 1.53 -1.69 -2.31
C ASP A 903 2.36 -1.64 -3.62
N ASN A 904 2.12 -2.53 -4.59
CA ASN A 904 2.73 -2.58 -5.93
C ASN A 904 2.28 -1.43 -6.88
N ASN A 905 1.75 -0.36 -6.29
CA ASN A 905 1.21 0.84 -6.92
C ASN A 905 2.36 1.77 -7.38
N SER A 906 3.39 1.20 -7.99
CA SER A 906 4.69 1.87 -8.21
C SER A 906 4.64 2.94 -9.28
N GLU A 907 3.78 2.77 -10.29
CA GLU A 907 3.57 3.79 -11.32
C GLU A 907 2.69 4.93 -10.81
N GLU A 908 1.60 4.59 -10.12
CA GLU A 908 0.65 5.52 -9.50
C GLU A 908 1.35 6.41 -8.47
N LYS A 909 2.25 5.84 -7.64
CA LYS A 909 3.10 6.57 -6.69
C LYS A 909 3.99 7.63 -7.35
N ILE A 910 4.39 7.43 -8.61
CA ILE A 910 5.25 8.34 -9.37
C ILE A 910 4.40 9.32 -10.21
N ARG A 911 3.33 8.86 -10.86
CA ARG A 911 2.35 9.69 -11.59
C ARG A 911 1.71 10.73 -10.67
N ALA A 912 1.28 10.33 -9.48
CA ALA A 912 0.79 11.25 -8.44
C ALA A 912 1.85 12.29 -8.06
N PHE A 913 3.14 11.94 -8.08
CA PHE A 913 4.22 12.90 -7.82
C PHE A 913 4.47 13.87 -9.00
N LEU A 914 4.36 13.40 -10.25
CA LEU A 914 4.37 14.27 -11.43
C LEU A 914 3.25 15.31 -11.33
N ARG A 915 2.04 14.88 -10.97
CA ARG A 915 0.88 15.78 -10.81
C ARG A 915 1.04 16.75 -9.63
N VAL A 916 1.68 16.36 -8.53
CA VAL A 916 2.14 17.30 -7.48
C VAL A 916 3.11 18.35 -8.04
N ILE A 917 3.99 18.01 -8.97
CA ILE A 917 4.88 19.02 -9.60
C ILE A 917 4.08 19.96 -10.50
N LYS A 918 3.14 19.44 -11.32
CA LYS A 918 2.24 20.27 -12.16
C LYS A 918 1.45 21.29 -11.32
N GLU A 919 0.91 20.85 -10.19
CA GLU A 919 0.11 21.68 -9.25
C GLU A 919 0.94 22.81 -8.59
N PHE A 920 2.20 22.57 -8.24
CA PHE A 920 3.02 23.51 -7.46
C PHE A 920 3.98 24.39 -8.28
N GLU A 921 4.34 24.00 -9.52
CA GLU A 921 5.22 24.78 -10.41
C GLU A 921 4.53 25.25 -11.70
N GLY A 922 3.58 24.47 -12.23
CA GLY A 922 2.99 24.69 -13.56
C GLY A 922 1.61 25.35 -13.52
N ILE A 923 0.85 25.12 -14.59
CA ILE A 923 -0.60 25.30 -14.62
C ILE A 923 -1.21 23.88 -14.75
N PRO A 924 -2.20 23.50 -13.93
CA PRO A 924 -2.85 22.19 -14.05
C PRO A 924 -3.53 21.94 -15.42
N GLY A 925 -3.63 20.67 -15.82
CA GLY A 925 -4.21 20.27 -17.11
C GLY A 925 -3.35 20.60 -18.33
N GLU A 926 -3.95 20.53 -19.52
CA GLU A 926 -3.24 20.58 -20.81
C GLU A 926 -2.47 21.88 -21.06
N ASN A 927 -3.05 23.03 -20.67
CA ASN A 927 -2.42 24.35 -20.83
C ASN A 927 -1.07 24.45 -20.09
N GLY A 928 -0.80 23.58 -19.11
CA GLY A 928 0.51 23.47 -18.48
C GLY A 928 1.62 23.15 -19.47
N TYR A 929 1.40 22.23 -20.42
CA TYR A 929 2.43 21.76 -21.35
C TYR A 929 2.91 22.85 -22.33
N THR A 930 2.07 23.86 -22.61
CA THR A 930 2.41 25.03 -23.45
C THR A 930 2.86 26.26 -22.66
N THR A 931 2.91 26.21 -21.32
CA THR A 931 3.12 27.42 -20.50
C THR A 931 4.60 27.79 -20.31
N LEU A 932 4.98 29.00 -20.71
CA LEU A 932 6.22 29.69 -20.35
C LEU A 932 6.13 30.33 -18.96
N PHE A 933 7.28 30.54 -18.31
CA PHE A 933 7.39 31.27 -17.05
C PHE A 933 6.64 32.62 -17.08
N GLY A 934 5.65 32.78 -16.20
CA GLY A 934 4.78 33.97 -16.18
C GLY A 934 3.51 33.87 -17.02
N GLY A 935 3.14 32.67 -17.50
CA GLY A 935 1.78 32.36 -17.99
C GLY A 935 1.54 32.54 -19.50
N LYS A 936 2.52 33.01 -20.26
CA LYS A 936 2.45 33.03 -21.74
C LYS A 936 2.45 31.61 -22.30
N GLN A 937 1.88 31.42 -23.49
CA GLN A 937 1.88 30.13 -24.19
C GLN A 937 2.90 30.10 -25.34
N PHE A 938 3.45 28.93 -25.64
CA PHE A 938 4.27 28.66 -26.83
C PHE A 938 3.64 27.54 -27.69
N SER A 939 3.95 27.51 -28.99
CA SER A 939 3.36 26.57 -29.96
C SER A 939 4.34 25.58 -30.59
N ASP A 940 5.62 25.92 -30.70
CA ASP A 940 6.66 24.98 -31.19
C ASP A 940 7.01 23.97 -30.09
N MET A 941 6.46 22.75 -30.21
CA MET A 941 6.78 21.61 -29.33
C MET A 941 7.89 20.71 -29.88
N SER A 942 8.56 21.03 -30.99
CA SER A 942 9.64 20.19 -31.54
C SER A 942 10.87 20.08 -30.62
N LYS A 943 10.98 21.01 -29.66
CA LYS A 943 12.08 21.19 -28.72
C LYS A 943 11.61 22.08 -27.56
N HIS A 944 12.39 22.14 -26.49
CA HIS A 944 12.23 23.18 -25.47
C HIS A 944 12.32 24.58 -26.11
N PRO A 945 11.44 25.55 -25.77
CA PRO A 945 11.37 26.84 -26.46
C PRO A 945 12.57 27.78 -26.22
N GLU A 946 13.41 27.51 -25.22
CA GLU A 946 14.61 28.27 -24.80
C GLU A 946 14.40 29.79 -24.46
N ASP A 947 13.17 30.30 -24.54
CA ASP A 947 12.77 31.72 -24.46
C ASP A 947 12.86 32.30 -23.02
N PRO A 948 13.74 33.27 -22.75
CA PRO A 948 13.95 33.83 -21.41
C PRO A 948 12.93 34.95 -21.05
N GLN A 949 11.90 34.62 -20.28
CA GLN A 949 10.97 35.62 -19.74
C GLN A 949 11.58 36.42 -18.59
N LYS A 950 11.23 37.71 -18.46
CA LYS A 950 11.70 38.57 -17.35
C LYS A 950 11.12 38.08 -16.02
N TRP A 951 11.98 37.90 -15.01
CA TRP A 951 11.58 37.52 -13.66
C TRP A 951 11.53 38.72 -12.71
N TYR A 952 12.62 39.46 -12.52
CA TYR A 952 12.66 40.70 -11.74
C TYR A 952 13.83 41.59 -12.15
N THR A 953 13.83 42.85 -11.72
CA THR A 953 15.00 43.74 -11.81
C THR A 953 15.60 43.88 -10.41
N LYS A 954 16.93 43.75 -10.28
CA LYS A 954 17.66 44.02 -9.04
C LYS A 954 17.76 45.52 -8.74
N ASP A 955 18.11 45.84 -7.50
CA ASP A 955 18.51 47.17 -7.02
C ASP A 955 19.70 47.77 -7.80
N ASP A 956 20.60 46.93 -8.33
CA ASP A 956 21.72 47.33 -9.20
C ASP A 956 21.32 47.57 -10.69
N GLY A 957 20.02 47.54 -10.99
CA GLY A 957 19.47 47.69 -12.34
C GLY A 957 19.52 46.44 -13.21
N THR A 958 20.23 45.37 -12.82
CA THR A 958 20.34 44.15 -13.62
C THR A 958 18.99 43.43 -13.70
N ILE A 959 18.51 43.17 -14.91
CA ILE A 959 17.33 42.33 -15.15
C ILE A 959 17.71 40.86 -15.02
N LYS A 960 16.91 40.10 -14.25
CA LYS A 960 16.95 38.64 -14.18
C LYS A 960 15.81 38.04 -14.99
N TYR A 961 16.09 36.90 -15.58
CA TYR A 961 15.21 36.17 -16.48
C TYR A 961 15.09 34.70 -16.03
N SER A 962 14.00 34.05 -16.44
CA SER A 962 13.78 32.61 -16.30
C SER A 962 13.52 31.99 -17.67
N SER A 963 14.12 30.83 -17.92
CA SER A 963 13.97 30.02 -19.13
C SER A 963 12.98 28.86 -18.95
N ALA A 964 12.20 28.88 -17.86
CA ALA A 964 11.31 27.79 -17.50
C ALA A 964 10.09 27.70 -18.43
N ALA A 965 9.77 26.47 -18.86
CA ALA A 965 8.67 26.19 -19.77
C ALA A 965 8.08 24.79 -19.54
N GLY A 966 6.82 24.62 -19.97
CA GLY A 966 6.10 23.35 -19.90
C GLY A 966 5.53 23.05 -18.52
N ALA A 967 4.85 21.91 -18.41
CA ALA A 967 4.05 21.55 -17.23
C ALA A 967 4.89 21.37 -15.95
N TYR A 968 6.19 21.12 -16.11
CA TYR A 968 7.17 20.93 -15.02
C TYR A 968 8.16 22.09 -14.87
N GLN A 969 7.92 23.22 -15.56
CA GLN A 969 8.76 24.42 -15.57
C GLN A 969 10.26 24.12 -15.81
N ILE A 970 10.53 23.27 -16.80
CA ILE A 970 11.88 22.85 -17.20
C ILE A 970 12.65 24.06 -17.69
N MET A 971 13.83 24.34 -17.10
CA MET A 971 14.75 25.38 -17.57
C MET A 971 15.56 24.90 -18.79
N LYS A 972 15.87 25.79 -19.74
CA LYS A 972 16.70 25.43 -20.90
C LYS A 972 18.08 24.88 -20.54
N GLU A 973 18.69 25.39 -19.47
CA GLU A 973 19.97 24.88 -18.98
C GLU A 973 19.87 23.42 -18.51
N THR A 974 18.72 23.03 -17.94
CA THR A 974 18.45 21.65 -17.53
C THR A 974 18.17 20.77 -18.75
N TRP A 975 17.37 21.27 -19.71
CA TRP A 975 17.15 20.61 -21.01
C TRP A 975 18.47 20.33 -21.74
N TRP A 976 19.40 21.30 -21.75
CA TRP A 976 20.71 21.15 -22.39
C TRP A 976 21.59 20.10 -21.71
N ASP A 977 21.71 20.12 -20.37
CA ASP A 977 22.49 19.14 -19.60
C ASP A 977 21.96 17.71 -19.81
N TYR A 978 20.64 17.52 -19.71
CA TYR A 978 19.99 16.21 -19.93
C TYR A 978 19.96 15.77 -21.42
N ASN A 979 20.23 16.68 -22.35
CA ASN A 979 20.52 16.40 -23.76
C ASN A 979 22.05 16.34 -24.03
N GLY A 980 22.84 16.08 -22.98
CA GLY A 980 24.28 15.80 -23.07
C GLY A 980 25.17 17.00 -23.39
N HIS A 981 24.71 18.25 -23.27
CA HIS A 981 25.57 19.43 -23.39
C HIS A 981 26.19 19.81 -22.04
N VAL A 982 27.48 20.15 -22.03
CA VAL A 982 28.09 20.79 -20.85
C VAL A 982 27.64 22.24 -20.81
N VAL A 983 26.92 22.63 -19.77
CA VAL A 983 26.44 24.02 -19.58
C VAL A 983 27.36 24.76 -18.62
N LYS A 984 27.85 25.92 -19.04
CA LYS A 984 28.64 26.85 -18.21
C LYS A 984 28.31 28.28 -18.60
N ASP A 985 28.19 29.18 -17.61
CA ASP A 985 27.98 30.62 -17.84
C ASP A 985 26.78 30.92 -18.78
N HIS A 986 25.69 30.13 -18.61
CA HIS A 986 24.48 30.10 -19.45
C HIS A 986 24.70 29.78 -20.94
N LYS A 987 25.78 29.05 -21.28
CA LYS A 987 26.13 28.64 -22.65
C LYS A 987 26.47 27.15 -22.73
N LYS A 988 26.26 26.56 -23.92
CA LYS A 988 26.74 25.21 -24.28
C LYS A 988 28.25 25.31 -24.55
N VAL A 989 29.09 24.63 -23.77
CA VAL A 989 30.58 24.70 -23.85
C VAL A 989 31.26 23.37 -24.18
N GLY A 990 30.49 22.31 -24.43
CA GLY A 990 30.97 20.98 -24.79
C GLY A 990 29.84 19.96 -24.80
N ARG A 991 30.18 18.67 -24.90
CA ARG A 991 29.23 17.55 -24.71
C ARG A 991 29.77 16.52 -23.71
N ASN A 992 28.83 15.80 -23.09
CA ASN A 992 29.05 14.71 -22.16
C ASN A 992 27.90 13.70 -22.33
N GLU A 993 28.11 12.67 -23.16
CA GLU A 993 27.05 11.70 -23.47
C GLU A 993 26.56 10.91 -22.25
N ASN A 994 27.34 10.85 -21.16
CA ASN A 994 26.88 10.25 -19.89
C ASN A 994 25.76 11.06 -19.19
N ARG A 995 25.47 12.28 -19.67
CA ARG A 995 24.30 13.09 -19.28
C ARG A 995 23.20 13.13 -20.36
N ASN A 996 23.37 12.45 -21.49
CA ASN A 996 22.39 12.46 -22.58
C ASN A 996 21.21 11.50 -22.32
N PHE A 997 20.40 11.83 -21.32
CA PHE A 997 19.22 11.06 -20.94
C PHE A 997 18.09 11.17 -21.96
N VAL A 998 18.01 12.28 -22.69
CA VAL A 998 17.09 12.45 -23.84
C VAL A 998 17.32 11.33 -24.85
N LYS A 999 18.56 11.14 -25.32
CA LYS A 999 18.93 10.01 -26.19
C LYS A 999 18.75 8.65 -25.52
N LYS A 1000 19.15 8.51 -24.24
CA LYS A 1000 19.09 7.23 -23.51
C LYS A 1000 17.66 6.66 -23.40
N TYR A 1001 16.66 7.52 -23.23
CA TYR A 1001 15.27 7.11 -23.02
C TYR A 1001 14.36 7.33 -24.24
N GLY A 1002 14.92 7.75 -25.38
CA GLY A 1002 14.17 7.92 -26.63
C GLY A 1002 13.21 9.11 -26.63
N ILE A 1003 13.47 10.14 -25.82
CA ILE A 1003 12.67 11.36 -25.76
C ILE A 1003 12.97 12.17 -27.03
N LYS A 1004 11.95 12.42 -27.86
CA LYS A 1004 12.14 12.94 -29.23
C LYS A 1004 12.04 14.46 -29.35
N ASP A 1005 11.17 15.08 -28.54
CA ASP A 1005 10.68 16.45 -28.72
C ASP A 1005 10.32 17.07 -27.36
N PHE A 1006 9.42 18.06 -27.33
CA PHE A 1006 8.90 18.70 -26.11
C PHE A 1006 7.36 18.68 -26.07
N SER A 1007 6.74 17.67 -26.69
CA SER A 1007 5.31 17.34 -26.55
C SER A 1007 4.93 16.97 -25.10
N PRO A 1008 3.63 16.91 -24.75
CA PRO A 1008 3.19 16.53 -23.40
C PRO A 1008 3.82 15.22 -22.89
N LYS A 1009 3.80 14.17 -23.72
CA LYS A 1009 4.44 12.88 -23.44
C LYS A 1009 5.94 13.01 -23.21
N SER A 1010 6.66 13.74 -24.08
CA SER A 1010 8.10 13.97 -23.91
C SER A 1010 8.42 14.80 -22.65
N GLN A 1011 7.55 15.72 -22.23
CA GLN A 1011 7.70 16.47 -20.99
C GLN A 1011 7.53 15.59 -19.75
N ASP A 1012 6.52 14.70 -19.75
CA ASP A 1012 6.32 13.70 -18.69
C ASP A 1012 7.53 12.76 -18.58
N GLU A 1013 7.97 12.20 -19.71
CA GLU A 1013 9.15 11.32 -19.78
C GLU A 1013 10.44 12.03 -19.36
N PHE A 1014 10.62 13.30 -19.72
CA PHE A 1014 11.74 14.11 -19.26
C PHE A 1014 11.65 14.37 -17.74
N CYS A 1015 10.44 14.56 -17.19
CA CYS A 1015 10.24 14.67 -15.75
C CYS A 1015 10.65 13.37 -15.01
N ILE A 1016 10.30 12.20 -15.53
CA ILE A 1016 10.80 10.91 -15.00
C ILE A 1016 12.35 10.87 -15.01
N ALA A 1017 12.98 11.35 -16.09
CA ALA A 1017 14.44 11.46 -16.13
C ALA A 1017 15.01 12.42 -15.07
N LEU A 1018 14.34 13.55 -14.77
CA LEU A 1018 14.71 14.47 -13.69
C LEU A 1018 14.61 13.81 -12.29
N LEU A 1019 13.55 13.03 -12.04
CA LEU A 1019 13.39 12.31 -10.76
C LEU A 1019 14.48 11.24 -10.58
N LEU A 1020 14.88 10.57 -11.67
CA LEU A 1020 15.81 9.44 -11.65
C LEU A 1020 17.29 9.87 -11.63
N HIS A 1021 17.66 10.92 -12.36
CA HIS A 1021 19.05 11.42 -12.48
C HIS A 1021 19.29 12.75 -11.76
N GLY A 1022 18.33 13.15 -10.92
CA GLY A 1022 18.42 14.26 -9.99
C GLY A 1022 19.57 14.12 -8.99
N ARG A 1023 20.00 15.24 -8.41
CA ARG A 1023 21.22 15.29 -7.59
C ARG A 1023 21.03 14.60 -6.24
N VAL A 1024 21.68 13.45 -6.05
CA VAL A 1024 21.91 12.85 -4.72
C VAL A 1024 22.82 13.77 -3.90
N LEU A 1025 22.42 14.13 -2.68
CA LEU A 1025 23.10 15.14 -1.86
C LEU A 1025 24.11 14.56 -0.85
N LYS A 1026 23.83 13.37 -0.31
CA LYS A 1026 24.64 12.72 0.74
C LYS A 1026 25.00 11.29 0.32
N ALA A 1027 26.21 10.85 0.67
CA ALA A 1027 26.63 9.46 0.43
C ALA A 1027 25.69 8.49 1.18
N GLY A 1028 25.26 7.42 0.49
CA GLY A 1028 24.31 6.43 1.02
C GLY A 1028 22.83 6.71 0.76
N GLN A 1029 22.45 7.91 0.29
CA GLN A 1029 21.09 8.19 -0.18
C GLN A 1029 20.82 7.48 -1.52
N LYS A 1030 19.61 6.91 -1.67
CA LYS A 1030 19.19 6.15 -2.86
C LYS A 1030 18.44 6.98 -3.93
N GLY A 1031 18.20 8.28 -3.70
CA GLY A 1031 17.55 9.19 -4.65
C GLY A 1031 16.02 9.26 -4.52
N LEU A 1032 15.43 10.18 -5.29
CA LEU A 1032 14.03 10.59 -5.19
C LEU A 1032 13.06 9.43 -5.50
N VAL A 1033 13.24 8.76 -6.64
CA VAL A 1033 12.40 7.64 -7.09
C VAL A 1033 12.35 6.50 -6.06
N ASN A 1034 13.51 6.10 -5.50
CA ASN A 1034 13.56 5.09 -4.44
C ASN A 1034 12.70 5.50 -3.23
N ASP A 1035 12.78 6.77 -2.83
CA ASP A 1035 12.08 7.26 -1.66
C ASP A 1035 10.57 7.33 -1.89
N LEU A 1036 10.08 7.67 -3.09
CA LEU A 1036 8.65 7.56 -3.44
C LEU A 1036 8.15 6.12 -3.43
N LEU A 1037 8.89 5.19 -4.05
CA LEU A 1037 8.51 3.77 -4.12
C LEU A 1037 8.38 3.13 -2.73
N ASN A 1038 9.29 3.49 -1.80
CA ASN A 1038 9.24 3.08 -0.40
C ASN A 1038 8.24 3.90 0.46
N GLY A 1039 7.47 4.81 -0.14
CA GLY A 1039 6.44 5.61 0.51
C GLY A 1039 6.94 6.82 1.30
N TYR A 1040 8.24 7.16 1.25
CA TYR A 1040 8.90 8.24 2.00
C TYR A 1040 8.65 9.64 1.39
N VAL A 1041 7.39 9.99 1.09
CA VAL A 1041 6.98 11.17 0.30
C VAL A 1041 7.60 12.48 0.80
N THR A 1042 7.51 12.77 2.12
CA THR A 1042 8.14 13.98 2.68
C THR A 1042 9.65 14.01 2.43
N ARG A 1043 10.34 12.88 2.57
CA ARG A 1043 11.80 12.80 2.35
C ARG A 1043 12.13 13.00 0.87
N ALA A 1044 11.34 12.45 -0.05
CA ALA A 1044 11.48 12.67 -1.48
C ALA A 1044 11.37 14.16 -1.86
N ILE A 1045 10.37 14.86 -1.30
CA ILE A 1045 10.17 16.30 -1.51
C ILE A 1045 11.34 17.10 -0.94
N GLU A 1046 11.55 17.03 0.38
CA GLU A 1046 12.44 17.97 1.08
C GLU A 1046 13.92 17.74 0.76
N THR A 1047 14.31 16.51 0.43
CA THR A 1047 15.72 16.15 0.17
C THR A 1047 16.14 16.35 -1.29
N TYR A 1048 15.24 16.16 -2.26
CA TYR A 1048 15.60 16.16 -3.68
C TYR A 1048 14.74 17.08 -4.53
N ALA A 1049 13.39 17.02 -4.41
CA ALA A 1049 12.51 17.83 -5.26
C ALA A 1049 12.70 19.33 -5.00
N SER A 1050 12.86 19.73 -3.74
CA SER A 1050 13.19 21.10 -3.28
C SER A 1050 14.47 21.69 -3.88
N HIS A 1051 15.36 20.87 -4.45
CA HIS A 1051 16.59 21.28 -5.09
C HIS A 1051 16.47 21.53 -6.60
N THR A 1052 15.39 21.05 -7.21
CA THR A 1052 15.04 21.17 -8.63
C THR A 1052 13.94 22.22 -8.83
N TRP A 1053 12.88 22.15 -8.02
CA TRP A 1053 11.68 22.97 -8.10
C TRP A 1053 11.60 23.96 -6.92
N ALA A 1054 11.18 25.20 -7.20
CA ALA A 1054 11.35 26.34 -6.28
C ALA A 1054 10.20 26.53 -5.27
N SER A 1055 9.05 25.94 -5.54
CA SER A 1055 7.82 25.94 -4.73
C SER A 1055 7.87 24.98 -3.53
N PHE A 1056 8.68 23.91 -3.61
CA PHE A 1056 8.68 22.87 -2.59
C PHE A 1056 9.40 23.27 -1.30
N SER A 1057 8.92 22.70 -0.18
CA SER A 1057 9.48 22.88 1.15
C SER A 1057 10.78 22.10 1.32
N PRO A 1058 11.77 22.54 2.14
CA PRO A 1058 11.90 23.87 2.76
C PRO A 1058 12.45 24.95 1.79
N GLY A 1059 12.73 24.58 0.53
CA GLY A 1059 13.43 25.39 -0.46
C GLY A 1059 14.95 25.17 -0.44
N ARG A 1060 15.57 25.15 -1.63
CA ARG A 1060 17.02 24.96 -1.81
C ARG A 1060 17.87 26.03 -1.11
N TYR A 1061 17.50 27.29 -1.28
CA TYR A 1061 18.16 28.43 -0.64
C TYR A 1061 17.34 28.96 0.53
N ASP A 1062 18.01 29.59 1.49
CA ASP A 1062 17.33 30.18 2.65
C ASP A 1062 16.42 31.34 2.17
N LYS A 1063 15.16 31.36 2.65
CA LYS A 1063 14.08 32.24 2.15
C LYS A 1063 13.64 31.95 0.71
N GLN A 1064 13.61 30.68 0.31
CA GLN A 1064 12.97 30.21 -0.93
C GLN A 1064 11.68 29.42 -0.63
N GLY A 1065 10.79 29.31 -1.62
CA GLY A 1065 9.54 28.56 -1.49
C GLY A 1065 8.67 29.09 -0.34
N PRO A 1066 8.07 28.21 0.49
CA PRO A 1066 7.22 28.59 1.62
C PRO A 1066 7.93 29.46 2.68
N THR A 1067 9.27 29.46 2.73
CA THR A 1067 10.03 30.25 3.71
C THR A 1067 10.37 31.67 3.24
N LYS A 1068 9.94 32.07 2.04
CA LYS A 1068 10.30 33.33 1.40
C LYS A 1068 9.86 34.54 2.24
N GLY A 1069 10.81 35.42 2.54
CA GLY A 1069 10.62 36.64 3.32
C GLY A 1069 10.77 36.46 4.84
N LEU A 1070 10.44 35.29 5.38
CA LEU A 1070 10.42 35.02 6.82
C LEU A 1070 11.79 35.19 7.49
N THR A 1071 11.77 35.48 8.80
CA THR A 1071 12.98 35.65 9.62
C THR A 1071 12.89 35.01 11.00
N ASP A 1072 11.70 34.88 11.61
CA ASP A 1072 11.58 34.13 12.85
C ASP A 1072 11.72 32.62 12.62
N LYS A 1073 12.35 31.96 13.60
CA LYS A 1073 12.66 30.53 13.55
C LYS A 1073 11.44 29.65 13.75
N ASN A 1074 10.39 30.12 14.42
CA ASN A 1074 9.15 29.38 14.57
C ASN A 1074 8.24 29.62 13.36
N GLU A 1075 8.09 30.86 12.88
CA GLU A 1075 7.39 31.15 11.60
C GLU A 1075 7.88 30.26 10.45
N ILE A 1076 9.21 30.13 10.30
CA ILE A 1076 9.82 29.25 9.28
C ILE A 1076 9.41 27.77 9.48
N ARG A 1077 9.24 27.31 10.72
CA ARG A 1077 8.81 25.91 11.02
C ARG A 1077 7.31 25.70 10.81
N GLU A 1078 6.48 26.71 11.09
CA GLU A 1078 5.06 26.68 10.75
C GLU A 1078 4.91 26.57 9.23
N ALA A 1079 5.55 27.47 8.47
CA ALA A 1079 5.52 27.46 7.01
C ALA A 1079 6.03 26.15 6.40
N ILE A 1080 7.12 25.57 6.93
CA ILE A 1080 7.61 24.26 6.49
C ILE A 1080 6.60 23.14 6.80
N HIS A 1081 5.98 23.16 7.99
CA HIS A 1081 4.96 22.17 8.37
C HIS A 1081 3.71 22.26 7.49
N ASP A 1082 3.16 23.46 7.30
CA ASP A 1082 1.91 23.66 6.57
C ASP A 1082 2.09 23.37 5.07
N ALA A 1083 3.24 23.73 4.50
CA ALA A 1083 3.61 23.33 3.14
C ALA A 1083 3.76 21.80 3.02
N ARG A 1084 4.45 21.14 3.96
CA ARG A 1084 4.57 19.67 3.98
C ARG A 1084 3.20 19.00 4.07
N MET A 1085 2.31 19.47 4.95
CA MET A 1085 0.95 18.94 5.08
C MET A 1085 0.10 19.17 3.82
N THR A 1086 0.23 20.32 3.17
CA THR A 1086 -0.47 20.64 1.92
C THR A 1086 0.02 19.75 0.78
N GLN A 1087 1.34 19.63 0.59
CA GLN A 1087 1.96 18.78 -0.44
C GLN A 1087 1.59 17.30 -0.24
N LEU A 1088 1.56 16.82 1.01
CA LEU A 1088 1.07 15.48 1.35
C LEU A 1088 -0.41 15.28 1.02
N LYS A 1089 -1.28 16.28 1.25
CA LYS A 1089 -2.72 16.22 0.91
C LYS A 1089 -2.94 16.16 -0.61
N VAL A 1090 -2.21 16.97 -1.37
CA VAL A 1090 -2.26 16.95 -2.85
C VAL A 1090 -1.74 15.61 -3.38
N TYR A 1091 -0.68 15.05 -2.80
CA TYR A 1091 -0.19 13.71 -3.14
C TYR A 1091 -1.23 12.61 -2.84
N ASP A 1092 -1.95 12.67 -1.72
CA ASP A 1092 -3.02 11.70 -1.42
C ASP A 1092 -4.19 11.80 -2.41
N LYS A 1093 -4.59 13.03 -2.78
CA LYS A 1093 -5.61 13.27 -3.82
C LYS A 1093 -5.19 12.58 -5.12
N PHE A 1094 -4.02 12.95 -5.67
CA PHE A 1094 -3.59 12.41 -6.94
C PHE A 1094 -3.30 10.91 -6.87
N LEU A 1095 -2.75 10.37 -5.77
CA LEU A 1095 -2.56 8.92 -5.63
C LEU A 1095 -3.91 8.16 -5.62
N ALA A 1096 -4.95 8.71 -5.00
CA ALA A 1096 -6.29 8.11 -5.06
C ALA A 1096 -6.91 8.19 -6.47
N GLU A 1097 -6.65 9.27 -7.21
CA GLU A 1097 -7.09 9.44 -8.61
C GLU A 1097 -6.33 8.49 -9.56
N GLU A 1098 -5.00 8.39 -9.46
CA GLU A 1098 -4.20 7.43 -10.22
C GLU A 1098 -4.65 5.98 -9.97
N LEU A 1099 -4.98 5.63 -8.72
CA LEU A 1099 -5.51 4.31 -8.37
C LEU A 1099 -6.93 4.06 -8.88
N ALA A 1100 -7.68 5.12 -9.22
CA ALA A 1100 -8.95 5.03 -9.95
C ALA A 1100 -8.75 5.06 -11.48
N GLY A 1101 -7.51 5.12 -11.98
CA GLY A 1101 -7.18 5.28 -13.40
C GLY A 1101 -7.41 6.69 -13.95
N GLN A 1102 -7.51 7.70 -13.09
CA GLN A 1102 -7.78 9.09 -13.45
C GLN A 1102 -6.48 9.92 -13.42
N SER A 1103 -5.93 10.22 -14.59
CA SER A 1103 -4.65 10.95 -14.74
C SER A 1103 -4.73 12.02 -15.83
N ASP A 1104 -4.12 13.19 -15.61
CA ASP A 1104 -3.90 14.24 -16.62
C ASP A 1104 -2.46 14.21 -17.18
N LEU A 1105 -1.91 12.99 -17.31
CA LEU A 1105 -0.57 12.70 -17.81
C LEU A 1105 -0.64 11.93 -19.14
N HIS A 1106 0.27 12.26 -20.04
CA HIS A 1106 0.45 11.61 -21.35
C HIS A 1106 1.48 10.46 -21.29
N LEU A 1107 1.92 10.11 -20.08
CA LEU A 1107 2.80 8.98 -19.78
C LEU A 1107 2.06 7.64 -19.93
N GLU A 1108 2.61 6.71 -20.71
CA GLU A 1108 2.06 5.35 -20.91
C GLU A 1108 2.37 4.41 -19.74
N SER A 1109 1.53 3.39 -19.52
CA SER A 1109 1.77 2.36 -18.51
C SER A 1109 2.95 1.45 -18.88
N GLY A 1110 3.66 0.95 -17.87
CA GLY A 1110 4.88 0.14 -18.04
C GLY A 1110 6.16 0.97 -18.17
N PHE A 1111 6.09 2.28 -17.94
CA PHE A 1111 7.24 3.18 -18.03
C PHE A 1111 8.39 2.81 -17.07
N LEU A 1112 8.13 2.10 -15.96
CA LEU A 1112 9.21 1.61 -15.09
C LEU A 1112 10.22 0.73 -15.86
N LYS A 1113 9.72 -0.14 -16.75
CA LYS A 1113 10.54 -1.02 -17.63
C LYS A 1113 11.37 -0.16 -18.60
N LYS A 1114 10.77 0.85 -19.22
CA LYS A 1114 11.44 1.82 -20.12
C LYS A 1114 12.56 2.61 -19.44
N PHE A 1115 12.34 3.09 -18.21
CA PHE A 1115 13.33 3.90 -17.49
C PHE A 1115 14.39 3.08 -16.73
N GLY A 1116 14.20 1.76 -16.62
CA GLY A 1116 15.05 0.85 -15.86
C GLY A 1116 14.86 0.96 -14.34
N ILE A 1117 13.69 1.43 -13.91
CA ILE A 1117 13.33 1.58 -12.50
C ILE A 1117 12.96 0.19 -11.95
N LYS A 1118 13.57 -0.19 -10.82
CA LYS A 1118 13.23 -1.42 -10.10
C LYS A 1118 12.22 -1.10 -9.01
N GLU A 1119 11.16 -1.89 -8.97
CA GLU A 1119 10.22 -1.89 -7.84
C GLU A 1119 10.92 -2.28 -6.52
N PRO A 1120 10.40 -1.83 -5.36
CA PRO A 1120 10.92 -2.24 -4.07
C PRO A 1120 10.59 -3.72 -3.81
N GLU A 1121 11.46 -4.43 -3.09
CA GLU A 1121 11.10 -5.76 -2.56
C GLU A 1121 9.90 -5.62 -1.61
N PRO A 1122 8.95 -6.57 -1.57
CA PRO A 1122 7.79 -6.49 -0.67
C PRO A 1122 8.21 -6.35 0.80
N GLN A 1123 7.72 -5.31 1.47
CA GLN A 1123 7.97 -5.12 2.90
C GLN A 1123 7.16 -6.16 3.70
N GLU A 1124 7.81 -6.85 4.64
CA GLU A 1124 7.12 -7.80 5.52
C GLU A 1124 5.99 -7.11 6.29
N GLN A 1125 4.80 -7.71 6.30
CA GLN A 1125 3.68 -7.20 7.08
C GLN A 1125 3.89 -7.53 8.56
N ILE A 1126 3.71 -6.53 9.42
CA ILE A 1126 3.79 -6.66 10.87
C ILE A 1126 2.55 -7.43 11.33
N GLU A 1127 2.76 -8.62 11.92
CA GLU A 1127 1.70 -9.41 12.52
C GLU A 1127 1.05 -8.66 13.70
N THR A 1128 -0.22 -8.27 13.56
CA THR A 1128 -0.98 -7.53 14.58
C THR A 1128 -1.51 -8.45 15.67
N LYS A 1129 -0.61 -8.90 16.55
CA LYS A 1129 -0.84 -9.85 17.67
C LYS A 1129 -1.99 -9.49 18.63
N LYS A 1130 -2.49 -8.25 18.59
CA LYS A 1130 -3.53 -7.72 19.46
C LYS A 1130 -4.46 -6.76 18.68
N PRO A 1131 -5.79 -6.96 18.73
CA PRO A 1131 -6.74 -6.10 18.02
C PRO A 1131 -6.82 -4.70 18.66
N GLY A 1132 -7.11 -3.70 17.83
CA GLY A 1132 -7.29 -2.29 18.26
C GLY A 1132 -6.23 -1.31 17.75
N LEU A 1133 -5.15 -1.80 17.13
CA LEU A 1133 -4.13 -0.97 16.46
C LEU A 1133 -3.57 -1.68 15.22
N ASP A 1134 -3.62 -1.02 14.06
CA ASP A 1134 -2.99 -1.48 12.83
C ASP A 1134 -1.57 -0.92 12.70
N LEU A 1135 -0.58 -1.66 13.20
CA LEU A 1135 0.84 -1.26 13.16
C LEU A 1135 1.37 -1.04 11.73
N ASN A 1136 0.81 -1.70 10.71
CA ASN A 1136 1.23 -1.49 9.32
C ASN A 1136 0.81 -0.10 8.84
N LYS A 1137 -0.42 0.33 9.13
CA LYS A 1137 -0.87 1.70 8.86
C LYS A 1137 -0.09 2.74 9.66
N VAL A 1138 0.20 2.47 10.94
CA VAL A 1138 1.03 3.37 11.78
C VAL A 1138 2.41 3.59 11.14
N ILE A 1139 3.12 2.51 10.83
CA ILE A 1139 4.48 2.57 10.30
C ILE A 1139 4.50 3.17 8.88
N ARG A 1140 3.53 2.84 8.02
CA ARG A 1140 3.38 3.46 6.69
C ARG A 1140 3.14 4.97 6.80
N GLY A 1141 2.22 5.40 7.65
CA GLY A 1141 1.89 6.82 7.88
C GLY A 1141 3.06 7.62 8.48
N LEU A 1142 3.83 7.02 9.40
CA LEU A 1142 5.02 7.64 9.98
C LEU A 1142 6.16 7.75 8.96
N LYS A 1143 6.51 6.64 8.29
CA LYS A 1143 7.50 6.59 7.19
C LYS A 1143 7.22 7.64 6.12
N ARG A 1144 5.94 7.86 5.78
CA ARG A 1144 5.51 8.81 4.75
C ARG A 1144 5.70 10.28 5.11
N ARG A 1145 5.48 10.64 6.38
CA ARG A 1145 5.46 12.05 6.83
C ARG A 1145 6.79 12.53 7.40
N ALA A 1146 7.74 11.63 7.65
CA ALA A 1146 9.07 11.92 8.13
C ALA A 1146 10.00 12.53 7.05
N SER A 1147 10.73 13.58 7.41
CA SER A 1147 11.81 14.16 6.59
C SER A 1147 13.17 13.51 6.87
N ASP A 1148 14.18 13.82 6.05
CA ASP A 1148 15.58 13.51 6.43
C ASP A 1148 15.95 14.22 7.75
N SER A 1149 16.98 13.69 8.39
CA SER A 1149 17.75 14.22 9.53
C SER A 1149 18.38 15.62 9.33
N ASP A 1150 18.11 16.29 8.20
CA ASP A 1150 18.74 17.58 7.89
C ASP A 1150 18.16 18.72 8.73
N ARG A 1151 19.04 19.58 9.26
CA ARG A 1151 18.66 20.69 10.12
C ARG A 1151 17.70 21.70 9.48
N LYS A 1152 17.66 21.79 8.14
CA LYS A 1152 16.65 22.61 7.44
C LYS A 1152 15.23 22.04 7.52
N SER A 1153 15.10 20.73 7.68
CA SER A 1153 13.83 19.99 7.76
C SER A 1153 13.31 19.74 9.19
N LEU A 1154 14.11 20.01 10.22
CA LEU A 1154 13.76 19.72 11.62
C LEU A 1154 12.80 20.74 12.22
N ILE A 1155 11.51 20.52 11.98
CA ILE A 1155 10.41 21.30 12.56
C ILE A 1155 10.22 21.10 14.07
N GLY A 1156 10.54 19.92 14.61
CA GLY A 1156 10.45 19.63 16.05
C GLY A 1156 9.03 19.31 16.51
N ARG A 1157 8.27 18.59 15.68
CA ARG A 1157 6.85 18.25 15.88
C ARG A 1157 6.62 16.76 16.14
N CYS A 1158 7.63 16.02 16.60
CA CYS A 1158 7.62 14.57 16.88
C CYS A 1158 6.28 14.04 17.46
N ALA A 1159 5.76 14.68 18.51
CA ALA A 1159 4.51 14.31 19.18
C ALA A 1159 3.22 14.43 18.34
N ARG A 1160 3.21 15.32 17.34
CA ARG A 1160 2.12 15.48 16.36
C ARG A 1160 2.23 14.44 15.24
N TYR A 1161 3.45 14.12 14.80
CA TYR A 1161 3.69 13.16 13.70
C TYR A 1161 3.50 11.70 14.14
N VAL A 1162 4.01 11.33 15.33
CA VAL A 1162 3.69 10.04 15.97
C VAL A 1162 2.20 9.98 16.33
N GLY A 1163 1.61 11.09 16.80
CA GLY A 1163 0.17 11.19 17.04
C GLY A 1163 -0.68 10.91 15.80
N PHE A 1164 -0.34 11.50 14.65
CA PHE A 1164 -1.01 11.20 13.37
C PHE A 1164 -0.80 9.75 12.93
N ALA A 1165 0.39 9.17 13.15
CA ALA A 1165 0.64 7.76 12.81
C ALA A 1165 -0.24 6.81 13.64
N LEU A 1166 -0.42 7.08 14.93
CA LEU A 1166 -1.32 6.31 15.80
C LEU A 1166 -2.79 6.44 15.36
N VAL A 1167 -3.19 7.59 14.80
CA VAL A 1167 -4.53 7.80 14.21
C VAL A 1167 -4.71 6.97 12.94
N ASP A 1168 -3.71 6.92 12.04
CA ASP A 1168 -3.77 6.04 10.86
C ASP A 1168 -3.94 4.56 11.26
N GLY A 1169 -3.37 4.18 12.41
CA GLY A 1169 -3.54 2.87 13.03
C GLY A 1169 -4.88 2.61 13.74
N GLY A 1170 -5.74 3.63 13.90
CA GLY A 1170 -7.08 3.52 14.49
C GLY A 1170 -7.26 4.12 15.90
N LEU A 1171 -6.25 4.76 16.50
CA LEU A 1171 -6.36 5.35 17.84
C LEU A 1171 -6.83 6.82 17.81
N PRO A 1172 -7.48 7.34 18.87
CA PRO A 1172 -7.92 8.73 18.94
C PRO A 1172 -6.74 9.70 19.02
N TYR A 1173 -6.79 10.84 18.30
CA TYR A 1173 -5.71 11.82 18.32
C TYR A 1173 -5.51 12.45 19.71
N ALA A 1174 -4.31 12.28 20.28
CA ALA A 1174 -4.03 12.68 21.66
C ALA A 1174 -3.79 14.18 21.86
N GLY A 1175 -3.23 14.88 20.87
CA GLY A 1175 -2.88 16.31 20.98
C GLY A 1175 -1.84 16.67 22.05
N LEU A 1176 -1.06 15.71 22.53
CA LEU A 1176 -0.16 15.87 23.68
C LEU A 1176 1.26 16.32 23.30
N ASN A 1177 1.95 16.97 24.26
CA ASN A 1177 3.41 17.11 24.24
C ASN A 1177 4.07 15.73 24.44
N ALA A 1178 5.27 15.52 23.87
CA ALA A 1178 5.90 14.21 23.80
C ALA A 1178 5.98 13.48 25.16
N HIS A 1179 6.54 14.11 26.19
CA HIS A 1179 6.66 13.50 27.54
C HIS A 1179 5.32 13.09 28.18
N LYS A 1180 4.18 13.64 27.72
CA LYS A 1180 2.85 13.30 28.24
C LYS A 1180 2.25 12.04 27.60
N TYR A 1181 2.83 11.52 26.52
CA TYR A 1181 2.38 10.27 25.90
C TYR A 1181 2.53 9.06 26.85
N ASN A 1182 3.45 9.09 27.81
CA ASN A 1182 3.64 8.04 28.84
C ASN A 1182 2.30 7.52 29.41
N SER A 1183 1.46 8.44 29.92
CA SER A 1183 0.16 8.10 30.52
C SER A 1183 -1.00 7.95 29.51
N TYR A 1184 -0.79 8.30 28.25
CA TYR A 1184 -1.77 8.11 27.18
C TYR A 1184 -1.63 6.73 26.53
N LEU A 1185 -0.41 6.30 26.20
CA LEU A 1185 -0.13 5.01 25.55
C LEU A 1185 -0.62 3.85 26.42
N VAL A 1186 -0.35 3.90 27.74
CA VAL A 1186 -0.87 2.93 28.71
C VAL A 1186 -2.40 2.90 28.74
N LYS A 1187 -3.08 4.05 28.60
CA LYS A 1187 -4.55 4.12 28.52
C LYS A 1187 -5.11 3.56 27.22
N GLN A 1188 -4.35 3.58 26.12
CA GLN A 1188 -4.75 2.93 24.87
C GLN A 1188 -4.44 1.41 24.87
N GLY A 1189 -3.78 0.89 25.91
CA GLY A 1189 -3.44 -0.53 26.04
C GLY A 1189 -2.03 -0.91 25.61
N PHE A 1190 -1.12 0.05 25.40
CA PHE A 1190 0.32 -0.27 25.33
C PHE A 1190 0.86 -0.67 26.70
N LYS A 1191 1.84 -1.57 26.70
CA LYS A 1191 2.56 -2.00 27.91
C LYS A 1191 3.90 -1.28 28.00
N GLU A 1192 4.24 -0.76 29.18
CA GLU A 1192 5.59 -0.24 29.45
C GLU A 1192 6.58 -1.41 29.60
N ILE A 1193 7.72 -1.34 28.91
CA ILE A 1193 8.74 -2.39 28.90
C ILE A 1193 10.15 -1.82 29.13
N SER A 1194 11.07 -2.68 29.57
CA SER A 1194 12.49 -2.38 29.67
C SER A 1194 13.27 -3.39 28.83
N THR A 1195 13.82 -2.94 27.71
CA THR A 1195 14.56 -3.77 26.75
C THR A 1195 15.53 -2.91 25.93
N THR A 1196 16.56 -3.53 25.38
CA THR A 1196 17.37 -2.99 24.27
C THR A 1196 17.14 -3.75 22.96
N ASP A 1197 16.30 -4.79 23.00
CA ASP A 1197 15.84 -5.57 21.85
C ASP A 1197 14.47 -5.03 21.40
N TYR A 1198 14.52 -4.17 20.38
CA TYR A 1198 13.39 -3.37 19.91
C TYR A 1198 12.61 -4.08 18.80
N GLN A 1199 11.29 -4.05 18.88
CA GLN A 1199 10.37 -4.61 17.90
C GLN A 1199 9.67 -3.50 17.12
N ILE A 1200 9.28 -3.78 15.87
CA ILE A 1200 8.67 -2.77 15.00
C ILE A 1200 7.34 -2.31 15.62
N GLY A 1201 7.18 -1.00 15.80
CA GLY A 1201 6.06 -0.42 16.54
C GLY A 1201 6.36 -0.06 18.00
N ASP A 1202 7.54 -0.40 18.55
CA ASP A 1202 7.96 0.07 19.88
C ASP A 1202 8.08 1.59 19.90
N ILE A 1203 7.49 2.23 20.91
CA ILE A 1203 7.48 3.70 21.07
C ILE A 1203 8.38 4.09 22.23
N VAL A 1204 9.39 4.91 21.97
CA VAL A 1204 10.20 5.57 23.00
C VAL A 1204 9.62 6.95 23.27
N VAL A 1205 9.35 7.24 24.54
CA VAL A 1205 9.02 8.58 25.04
C VAL A 1205 10.15 9.04 25.97
N VAL A 1206 10.76 10.18 25.63
CA VAL A 1206 11.85 10.82 26.37
C VAL A 1206 11.28 11.97 27.20
N GLU A 1207 11.71 12.08 28.45
CA GLU A 1207 11.25 13.12 29.39
C GLU A 1207 11.78 14.52 29.01
N ALA A 1208 11.16 15.55 29.57
CA ALA A 1208 11.61 16.94 29.39
C ALA A 1208 12.91 17.20 30.19
N PHE A 1209 13.91 17.82 29.56
CA PHE A 1209 15.22 18.05 30.17
C PHE A 1209 15.86 19.38 29.72
N LYS A 1210 16.98 19.74 30.34
CA LYS A 1210 17.79 20.91 30.00
C LYS A 1210 19.25 20.49 29.82
N TRP A 1211 19.91 21.00 28.78
CA TRP A 1211 21.32 20.74 28.51
C TRP A 1211 22.06 22.04 28.20
N GLY A 1212 22.94 22.45 29.12
CA GLY A 1212 23.63 23.75 29.06
C GLY A 1212 22.64 24.92 28.99
N LYS A 1213 22.66 25.66 27.88
CA LYS A 1213 21.71 26.75 27.60
C LYS A 1213 20.43 26.30 26.88
N THR A 1214 20.38 25.10 26.31
CA THR A 1214 19.20 24.58 25.60
C THR A 1214 18.20 23.96 26.58
N SER A 1215 16.91 24.25 26.40
CA SER A 1215 15.81 23.59 27.12
C SER A 1215 14.98 22.77 26.13
N HIS A 1216 14.61 21.55 26.52
CA HIS A 1216 13.76 20.63 25.76
C HIS A 1216 12.47 20.36 26.56
N PRO A 1217 11.60 21.37 26.79
CA PRO A 1217 10.50 21.32 27.76
C PRO A 1217 9.36 20.37 27.35
N TYR A 1218 9.35 19.91 26.10
CA TYR A 1218 8.33 19.01 25.58
C TYR A 1218 8.75 17.53 25.61
N GLY A 1219 10.03 17.23 25.84
CA GLY A 1219 10.60 15.89 25.65
C GLY A 1219 10.67 15.51 24.16
N HIS A 1220 10.82 14.21 23.88
CA HIS A 1220 10.79 13.66 22.51
C HIS A 1220 10.01 12.35 22.46
N ILE A 1221 9.48 12.00 21.28
CA ILE A 1221 8.78 10.73 21.05
C ILE A 1221 9.09 10.20 19.66
N GLN A 1222 9.33 8.90 19.56
CA GLN A 1222 9.72 8.22 18.33
C GLN A 1222 9.28 6.76 18.36
N MET A 1223 9.21 6.15 17.17
CA MET A 1223 8.84 4.75 16.99
C MET A 1223 9.95 3.98 16.26
N TYR A 1224 10.13 2.71 16.62
CA TYR A 1224 11.05 1.81 15.93
C TYR A 1224 10.41 1.23 14.68
N ALA A 1225 11.12 1.29 13.54
CA ALA A 1225 10.59 0.98 12.22
C ALA A 1225 11.26 -0.24 11.52
N GLY A 1226 12.08 -0.99 12.26
CA GLY A 1226 12.97 -2.03 11.71
C GLY A 1226 14.38 -1.50 11.45
N ASP A 1227 15.32 -2.37 11.08
CA ASP A 1227 16.66 -2.03 10.55
C ASP A 1227 17.48 -0.99 11.35
N ASN A 1228 17.38 -0.99 12.68
CA ASN A 1228 17.94 0.03 13.59
C ASN A 1228 17.40 1.47 13.38
N GLN A 1229 16.37 1.65 12.55
CA GLN A 1229 15.79 2.94 12.19
C GLN A 1229 14.71 3.37 13.20
N TRP A 1230 14.97 4.47 13.89
CA TRP A 1230 13.98 5.23 14.67
C TRP A 1230 13.39 6.36 13.82
N ILE A 1231 12.08 6.63 13.96
CA ILE A 1231 11.37 7.66 13.18
C ILE A 1231 10.49 8.53 14.10
N SER A 1232 10.41 9.83 13.84
CA SER A 1232 9.44 10.78 14.42
C SER A 1232 8.81 11.66 13.32
N ASP A 1233 8.90 12.98 13.44
CA ASP A 1233 8.75 13.97 12.36
C ASP A 1233 9.91 13.95 11.34
N PHE A 1234 10.97 13.16 11.61
CA PHE A 1234 12.10 12.89 10.71
C PHE A 1234 12.60 11.44 10.86
N PHE A 1235 13.61 11.04 10.08
CA PHE A 1235 14.35 9.79 10.26
C PHE A 1235 15.60 10.04 11.12
N GLN A 1236 15.72 9.38 12.28
CA GLN A 1236 16.87 9.55 13.18
C GLN A 1236 18.12 8.80 12.66
N THR A 1237 19.30 9.22 13.11
CA THR A 1237 20.59 8.58 12.78
C THR A 1237 21.06 7.54 13.80
N ASP A 1238 20.49 7.57 15.00
CA ASP A 1238 20.68 6.61 16.08
C ASP A 1238 19.47 6.71 17.05
N PHE A 1239 19.53 6.01 18.20
CA PHE A 1239 18.47 6.04 19.21
C PHE A 1239 18.15 7.45 19.73
N TRP A 1240 19.10 8.39 19.73
CA TRP A 1240 18.92 9.72 20.31
C TRP A 1240 18.63 10.77 19.24
N ALA A 1241 17.52 11.50 19.40
CA ALA A 1241 17.02 12.52 18.46
C ALA A 1241 17.96 13.70 18.15
N GLY A 1242 19.12 13.82 18.81
CA GLY A 1242 20.11 14.84 18.49
C GLY A 1242 21.31 14.88 19.42
N GLY A 1243 22.24 15.79 19.11
CA GLY A 1243 23.50 15.94 19.86
C GLY A 1243 23.34 16.35 21.33
N ASP A 1244 22.24 17.02 21.69
CA ASP A 1244 21.92 17.33 23.10
C ASP A 1244 21.42 16.08 23.83
N TYR A 1245 20.53 15.31 23.20
CA TYR A 1245 19.98 14.06 23.73
C TYR A 1245 21.10 13.04 24.02
N ARG A 1246 22.05 12.86 23.08
CA ARG A 1246 23.22 11.98 23.28
C ARG A 1246 24.14 12.39 24.42
N LYS A 1247 24.18 13.67 24.79
CA LYS A 1247 25.09 14.20 25.81
C LYS A 1247 24.45 14.29 27.20
N ALA A 1248 23.16 14.59 27.25
CA ALA A 1248 22.40 14.66 28.49
C ALA A 1248 21.86 13.28 28.94
N THR A 1249 21.74 12.32 28.00
CA THR A 1249 21.15 10.98 28.20
C THR A 1249 19.89 11.01 29.08
N PRO A 1250 18.87 11.82 28.70
CA PRO A 1250 17.68 12.01 29.51
C PRO A 1250 16.88 10.72 29.69
N ASN A 1251 16.16 10.63 30.81
CA ASN A 1251 15.22 9.55 31.10
C ASN A 1251 14.26 9.29 29.92
N TYR A 1252 13.94 8.02 29.70
CA TYR A 1252 12.94 7.61 28.72
C TYR A 1252 12.22 6.34 29.18
N LYS A 1253 11.07 6.06 28.57
CA LYS A 1253 10.27 4.84 28.72
C LYS A 1253 9.96 4.26 27.35
N ILE A 1254 9.87 2.93 27.26
CA ILE A 1254 9.54 2.19 26.02
C ILE A 1254 8.15 1.58 26.18
N TYR A 1255 7.34 1.66 25.14
CA TYR A 1255 5.97 1.15 25.09
C TYR A 1255 5.78 0.21 23.90
N ARG A 1256 5.25 -0.98 24.16
CA ARG A 1256 4.99 -2.03 23.15
C ARG A 1256 3.50 -2.34 23.04
N TRP A 1257 3.07 -2.70 21.83
CA TRP A 1257 1.72 -3.20 21.56
C TRP A 1257 1.69 -4.73 21.68
N GLU A 1258 1.36 -5.22 22.88
CA GLU A 1258 1.16 -6.63 23.23
C GLU A 1258 0.00 -6.81 24.22
#